data_AF-A0A3M6TET4-F1
#
_entry.id   AF-A0A3M6TET4-F1
#
_cell.length_a   1.000
_cell.length_b   1.000
_cell.length_c   1.000
_cell.angle_alpha   90.00
_cell.angle_beta   90.00
_cell.angle_gamma   90.00
#
_symmetry.space_group_name_H-M   'P 1'
#
loop_
_entity.id
_entity.type
_entity.pdbx_description
1 polymer ?
#
loop_
_entity_poly.entity_id
_entity_poly.type
_entity_poly.pdbx_seq_one_letter_code
_entity_poly.pdbx_strand_id
1 'polypeptide(L)'
;MNSKIVCLFILLQEKVNVSVCTAIGNSPISFSSYFMVKENLWLEDKIIEQLESPDIVSCNRLCMKTAWCTSANYKMPTSQEGMGTCELNRHGAIDMNTRNLRKQQGATFSLLLKGCLRTGCLNGGSCIYCENSYACSCKEPQTEEKKGRTFGWESNRPANSCKHIRDAGDSRGDGEYWIDPENKGSPLKVYCDMTTDGGGWLLVSNLVMANSSRSVPLLVEWSYHAISQYHRNNMFLAKTAMNELRTYLNFTQLRFHCSKRSKRTFHVTTATNSIGEAVVQYFSGQTDARPNSCKSFVRMEDDNSKLAKVCRQWGSKDSRKRYVGKWSSCNRNDNRLYDHTVIVWWTYHWNIRPSQRRFDCDDFAHTVSAAHVETMYGIQVSFFILLEAFVVVTGFSHSAYFTTRENKRLIGHRIKQVDSISLKSCSQFCLRHPWCTSTNFQISTKMNGKETCELNMHGVIDENNDHFHDQEGVTFSLMLKGCLLTGCLNGGFCVFDKKENLFSCSCKIPWTGKKCENKNGIGWIYRYPALSCKNIRDVGDSKGDGEYWNDPAKNGKPFKVYCDMTTDGGGWLLISNIVKGALPIQPSLKGSYDEVSLYNEGNIVLNRSAMKELRSNVSFTQLRFFCSKQQGRTFHVTTTANSTGEAVVQYFSGQTDARPDACGSFVRMEDDNSAMSQVCKEWGGNSTNTFTNKWGDRTQDYEKRLYRQVVLVWSKYHWLLSPESKRFECDDYNGNVSTGGFWKIYVR
;
A
#
# COMPACT_ATOMS: atom_id res chain seq x y z
N MET A 1 34.81 -8.28 57.87
CA MET A 1 33.91 -7.53 56.96
C MET A 1 34.80 -6.73 56.04
N ASN A 2 34.87 -7.05 54.75
CA ASN A 2 35.81 -6.41 53.81
C ASN A 2 35.17 -6.22 52.43
N SER A 3 35.26 -5.01 51.89
CA SER A 3 35.16 -4.71 50.45
C SER A 3 36.16 -3.63 50.09
N LYS A 4 37.34 -4.05 49.62
CA LYS A 4 38.28 -3.26 48.82
C LYS A 4 38.85 -4.18 47.75
N ILE A 5 38.71 -3.80 46.48
CA ILE A 5 39.53 -4.33 45.39
C ILE A 5 40.03 -3.12 44.60
N VAL A 6 41.32 -3.13 44.27
CA VAL A 6 42.06 -2.01 43.69
C VAL A 6 43.07 -2.58 42.68
N CYS A 7 43.06 -2.03 41.46
CA CYS A 7 44.14 -2.02 40.48
C CYS A 7 44.60 -3.31 39.73
N LEU A 8 44.36 -3.24 38.41
CA LEU A 8 45.35 -3.25 37.31
C LEU A 8 45.91 -4.54 36.65
N PHE A 9 46.38 -4.24 35.43
CA PHE A 9 47.30 -4.93 34.51
C PHE A 9 46.76 -5.89 33.45
N ILE A 10 47.62 -6.10 32.44
CA ILE A 10 47.31 -6.26 31.01
C ILE A 10 48.18 -7.42 30.45
N LEU A 11 47.92 -7.84 29.20
CA LEU A 11 48.71 -8.73 28.32
C LEU A 11 48.30 -10.22 28.43
N LEU A 12 48.12 -10.98 27.32
CA LEU A 12 47.88 -10.62 25.91
C LEU A 12 47.36 -11.85 25.12
N GLN A 13 46.98 -11.64 23.84
CA GLN A 13 46.85 -12.61 22.73
C GLN A 13 45.57 -13.48 22.64
N GLU A 14 45.28 -13.90 21.39
CA GLU A 14 44.40 -14.98 20.93
C GLU A 14 42.90 -15.00 21.37
N LYS A 15 42.06 -14.29 20.60
CA LYS A 15 40.67 -14.67 20.20
C LYS A 15 39.76 -15.35 21.23
N VAL A 16 39.26 -14.60 22.23
CA VAL A 16 38.08 -15.02 23.01
C VAL A 16 36.98 -13.95 23.04
N ASN A 17 35.77 -14.31 22.61
CA ASN A 17 34.55 -13.53 22.87
C ASN A 17 34.14 -13.73 24.32
N VAL A 18 34.47 -12.80 25.21
CA VAL A 18 33.99 -12.78 26.60
C VAL A 18 32.90 -11.72 26.77
N SER A 19 31.64 -12.15 26.76
CA SER A 19 30.55 -11.34 27.32
C SER A 19 30.64 -11.38 28.85
N VAL A 20 30.60 -10.21 29.50
CA VAL A 20 30.55 -10.12 30.96
C VAL A 20 29.19 -10.61 31.46
N CYS A 21 29.18 -11.71 32.21
CA CYS A 21 28.00 -12.19 32.91
C CYS A 21 27.90 -11.55 34.30
N THR A 22 26.74 -10.98 34.63
CA THR A 22 26.39 -10.64 36.02
C THR A 22 25.96 -11.91 36.75
N ALA A 23 26.82 -12.42 37.63
CA ALA A 23 26.49 -13.60 38.44
C ALA A 23 25.55 -13.25 39.61
N ILE A 24 24.49 -14.04 39.77
CA ILE A 24 23.70 -14.12 41.01
C ILE A 24 23.73 -15.58 41.47
N GLY A 25 24.34 -15.84 42.63
CA GLY A 25 24.41 -17.16 43.25
C GLY A 25 25.63 -18.01 42.86
N ASN A 26 26.13 -18.77 43.83
CA ASN A 26 27.23 -19.71 43.63
C ASN A 26 26.74 -20.94 42.83
N SER A 27 27.25 -21.15 41.61
CA SER A 27 27.11 -22.42 40.88
C SER A 27 28.25 -22.58 39.86
N PRO A 28 28.87 -23.78 39.75
CA PRO A 28 30.04 -24.01 38.89
C PRO A 28 29.63 -24.34 37.44
N ILE A 29 28.84 -23.44 36.82
CA ILE A 29 28.27 -23.64 35.48
C ILE A 29 28.46 -22.34 34.70
N SER A 30 29.20 -22.40 33.60
CA SER A 30 29.34 -21.29 32.66
C SER A 30 28.68 -21.62 31.32
N PHE A 31 28.05 -20.61 30.72
CA PHE A 31 27.32 -20.74 29.46
C PHE A 31 28.00 -19.92 28.36
N SER A 32 28.14 -20.54 27.20
CA SER A 32 28.36 -19.86 25.92
C SER A 32 27.16 -20.12 25.00
N SER A 33 27.10 -19.44 23.85
CA SER A 33 26.05 -19.64 22.85
C SER A 33 26.06 -21.02 22.16
N TYR A 34 27.07 -21.86 22.44
CA TYR A 34 27.25 -23.18 21.82
C TYR A 34 27.57 -24.31 22.81
N PHE A 35 28.02 -24.00 24.02
CA PHE A 35 28.42 -24.99 25.03
C PHE A 35 27.99 -24.58 26.44
N MET A 36 27.54 -25.57 27.21
CA MET A 36 27.50 -25.51 28.67
C MET A 36 28.79 -26.16 29.18
N VAL A 37 29.56 -25.41 29.97
CA VAL A 37 30.86 -25.85 30.47
C VAL A 37 30.78 -26.06 31.98
N LYS A 38 31.39 -27.16 32.46
CA LYS A 38 31.57 -27.45 33.88
C LYS A 38 33.02 -27.83 34.17
N GLU A 39 33.59 -27.17 35.15
CA GLU A 39 34.96 -27.42 35.61
C GLU A 39 35.01 -28.56 36.63
N ASN A 40 36.17 -29.21 36.69
CA ASN A 40 36.49 -30.35 37.56
C ASN A 40 35.59 -31.58 37.34
N LEU A 41 35.14 -31.81 36.10
CA LEU A 41 34.35 -32.97 35.66
C LEU A 41 34.95 -33.62 34.42
N TRP A 42 34.76 -34.94 34.30
CA TRP A 42 35.17 -35.75 33.15
C TRP A 42 34.10 -36.80 32.83
N LEU A 43 33.74 -36.96 31.56
CA LEU A 43 32.83 -38.01 31.10
C LEU A 43 33.60 -39.28 30.73
N GLU A 44 33.22 -40.41 31.32
CA GLU A 44 33.81 -41.73 31.06
C GLU A 44 32.95 -42.59 30.13
N ASP A 45 33.57 -43.61 29.53
CA ASP A 45 32.95 -44.64 28.67
C ASP A 45 32.20 -44.13 27.42
N LYS A 46 32.35 -42.86 27.02
CA LYS A 46 31.68 -42.26 25.86
C LYS A 46 32.63 -41.55 24.88
N ILE A 47 33.93 -41.71 25.11
CA ILE A 47 35.02 -41.22 24.28
C ILE A 47 35.00 -42.00 22.97
N ILE A 48 35.05 -41.31 21.83
CA ILE A 48 35.14 -41.91 20.49
C ILE A 48 36.47 -41.58 19.83
N GLU A 49 37.01 -40.39 20.08
CA GLU A 49 38.26 -39.90 19.50
C GLU A 49 39.03 -39.12 20.58
N GLN A 50 40.30 -39.45 20.77
CA GLN A 50 41.21 -38.76 21.69
C GLN A 50 42.36 -38.16 20.89
N LEU A 51 42.68 -36.91 21.15
CA LEU A 51 43.63 -36.11 20.39
C LEU A 51 44.27 -35.02 21.26
N GLU A 52 45.34 -34.42 20.76
CA GLU A 52 46.00 -33.29 21.42
C GLU A 52 45.45 -31.96 20.91
N SER A 53 45.23 -31.01 21.82
CA SER A 53 44.73 -29.66 21.51
C SER A 53 45.39 -28.62 22.40
N PRO A 54 45.71 -27.41 21.90
CA PRO A 54 46.38 -26.39 22.72
C PRO A 54 45.49 -25.80 23.81
N ASP A 55 44.17 -25.83 23.64
CA ASP A 55 43.22 -25.22 24.56
C ASP A 55 41.78 -25.82 24.44
N ILE A 56 40.94 -25.55 25.44
CA ILE A 56 39.54 -26.02 25.49
C ILE A 56 38.66 -25.43 24.37
N VAL A 57 38.90 -24.20 23.90
CA VAL A 57 38.15 -23.60 22.79
C VAL A 57 38.51 -24.26 21.47
N SER A 58 39.78 -24.60 21.24
CA SER A 58 40.22 -25.42 20.10
C SER A 58 39.62 -26.82 20.13
N CYS A 59 39.63 -27.49 21.28
CA CYS A 59 38.99 -28.80 21.49
C CYS A 59 37.48 -28.75 21.21
N ASN A 60 36.77 -27.78 21.79
CA ASN A 60 35.34 -27.55 21.54
C ASN A 60 35.04 -27.19 20.09
N ARG A 61 35.89 -26.39 19.43
CA ARG A 61 35.75 -26.06 18.00
C ARG A 61 35.94 -27.27 17.11
N LEU A 62 36.71 -28.28 17.54
CA LEU A 62 36.78 -29.57 16.86
C LEU A 62 35.47 -30.34 17.02
N CYS A 63 34.92 -30.43 18.24
CA CYS A 63 33.59 -31.01 18.48
C CYS A 63 32.47 -30.33 17.64
N MET A 64 32.52 -29.01 17.44
CA MET A 64 31.57 -28.29 16.56
C MET A 64 31.69 -28.68 15.08
N LYS A 65 32.88 -29.07 14.60
CA LYS A 65 33.11 -29.51 13.21
C LYS A 65 32.77 -30.99 13.03
N THR A 66 33.04 -31.81 14.03
CA THR A 66 32.83 -33.25 14.03
C THR A 66 31.35 -33.56 14.24
N ALA A 67 30.60 -33.77 13.15
CA ALA A 67 29.14 -33.85 13.14
C ALA A 67 28.52 -34.84 14.16
N TRP A 68 29.22 -35.92 14.49
CA TRP A 68 28.78 -36.92 15.45
C TRP A 68 29.03 -36.54 16.92
N CYS A 69 29.88 -35.56 17.22
CA CYS A 69 30.26 -35.16 18.57
C CYS A 69 29.07 -34.55 19.34
N THR A 70 29.02 -34.78 20.65
CA THR A 70 27.97 -34.26 21.55
C THR A 70 28.51 -33.63 22.83
N SER A 71 29.74 -33.92 23.22
CA SER A 71 30.49 -33.17 24.23
C SER A 71 31.99 -33.38 24.05
N ALA A 72 32.81 -32.58 24.73
CA ALA A 72 34.24 -32.78 24.82
C ALA A 72 34.72 -32.78 26.28
N ASN A 73 35.69 -33.64 26.59
CA ASN A 73 36.54 -33.49 27.77
C ASN A 73 37.82 -32.77 27.37
N TYR A 74 38.37 -31.93 28.24
CA TYR A 74 39.68 -31.31 28.06
C TYR A 74 40.48 -31.24 29.36
N LYS A 75 41.76 -31.58 29.33
CA LYS A 75 42.67 -31.44 30.47
C LYS A 75 44.09 -31.11 30.02
N MET A 76 44.68 -30.07 30.61
CA MET A 76 46.10 -29.78 30.46
C MET A 76 46.95 -30.83 31.22
N PRO A 77 48.14 -31.20 30.70
CA PRO A 77 49.16 -31.84 31.52
C PRO A 77 49.57 -30.94 32.70
N THR A 78 50.22 -31.51 33.71
CA THR A 78 50.70 -30.75 34.88
C THR A 78 51.96 -29.92 34.61
N SER A 79 52.57 -30.05 33.43
CA SER A 79 53.53 -29.08 32.88
C SER A 79 52.79 -27.94 32.18
N GLN A 80 53.21 -26.70 32.39
CA GLN A 80 52.57 -25.53 31.76
C GLN A 80 52.94 -25.34 30.28
N GLU A 81 53.82 -26.20 29.74
CA GLU A 81 54.08 -26.34 28.31
C GLU A 81 53.65 -27.74 27.83
N GLY A 82 53.07 -27.80 26.63
CA GLY A 82 52.49 -29.00 26.01
C GLY A 82 51.04 -28.78 25.54
N MET A 83 50.55 -29.64 24.65
CA MET A 83 49.13 -29.68 24.32
C MET A 83 48.35 -30.44 25.41
N GLY A 84 47.10 -30.03 25.66
CA GLY A 84 46.18 -30.75 26.53
C GLY A 84 45.51 -31.93 25.82
N THR A 85 45.13 -32.93 26.62
CA THR A 85 44.31 -34.05 26.16
C THR A 85 42.89 -33.57 25.88
N CYS A 86 42.45 -33.72 24.64
CA CYS A 86 41.09 -33.47 24.18
C CYS A 86 40.41 -34.79 23.82
N GLU A 87 39.22 -35.04 24.34
CA GLU A 87 38.43 -36.23 24.02
C GLU A 87 37.07 -35.82 23.46
N LEU A 88 36.78 -36.22 22.23
CA LEU A 88 35.48 -36.01 21.59
C LEU A 88 34.56 -37.18 21.94
N ASN A 89 33.45 -36.85 22.61
CA ASN A 89 32.51 -37.82 23.14
C ASN A 89 31.23 -37.89 22.30
N ARG A 90 30.61 -39.08 22.27
CA ARG A 90 29.31 -39.32 21.62
C ARG A 90 28.35 -40.06 22.55
N HIS A 91 27.20 -39.46 22.80
CA HIS A 91 26.17 -39.97 23.69
C HIS A 91 24.78 -39.45 23.29
N GLY A 92 23.73 -40.01 23.89
CA GLY A 92 22.37 -39.46 23.83
C GLY A 92 22.18 -38.28 24.80
N ALA A 93 20.97 -38.11 25.32
CA ALA A 93 20.77 -37.25 26.49
C ALA A 93 21.57 -37.78 27.69
N ILE A 94 22.25 -36.88 28.42
CA ILE A 94 22.92 -37.18 29.69
C ILE A 94 22.11 -36.50 30.80
N ASP A 95 21.57 -37.30 31.71
CA ASP A 95 21.23 -36.80 33.04
C ASP A 95 22.54 -36.47 33.77
N MET A 96 22.63 -35.25 34.31
CA MET A 96 23.82 -34.74 35.00
C MET A 96 24.09 -35.43 36.34
N ASN A 97 23.20 -36.32 36.80
CA ASN A 97 23.37 -37.19 37.96
C ASN A 97 23.87 -38.61 37.61
N THR A 98 24.17 -38.88 36.33
CA THR A 98 24.68 -40.20 35.90
C THR A 98 26.05 -40.54 36.49
N ARG A 99 26.26 -41.84 36.76
CA ARG A 99 27.49 -42.39 37.38
C ARG A 99 28.76 -42.22 36.53
N ASN A 100 28.63 -41.79 35.27
CA ASN A 100 29.72 -41.69 34.29
C ASN A 100 30.41 -40.31 34.26
N LEU A 101 29.91 -39.32 35.02
CA LEU A 101 30.57 -38.00 35.17
C LEU A 101 31.37 -37.97 36.48
N ARG A 102 32.64 -38.38 36.43
CA ARG A 102 33.52 -38.29 37.61
C ARG A 102 33.90 -36.84 37.91
N LYS A 103 34.12 -36.54 39.20
CA LYS A 103 34.87 -35.35 39.60
C LYS A 103 36.36 -35.61 39.36
N GLN A 104 37.00 -34.78 38.54
CA GLN A 104 38.43 -34.89 38.25
C GLN A 104 39.06 -33.50 38.25
N GLN A 105 39.94 -33.24 39.22
CA GLN A 105 40.53 -31.91 39.41
C GLN A 105 41.35 -31.47 38.19
N GLY A 106 41.18 -30.21 37.78
CA GLY A 106 41.87 -29.61 36.63
C GLY A 106 41.39 -30.12 35.26
N ALA A 107 40.22 -30.75 35.20
CA ALA A 107 39.63 -31.31 33.99
C ALA A 107 38.29 -30.64 33.68
N THR A 108 37.98 -30.39 32.41
CA THR A 108 36.82 -29.60 31.98
C THR A 108 35.92 -30.38 31.05
N PHE A 109 34.63 -30.48 31.39
CA PHE A 109 33.60 -31.07 30.57
C PHE A 109 32.79 -29.98 29.85
N SER A 110 32.65 -30.10 28.53
CA SER A 110 31.90 -29.16 27.69
C SER A 110 30.81 -29.88 26.90
N LEU A 111 29.55 -29.72 27.33
CA LEU A 111 28.38 -30.24 26.62
C LEU A 111 28.06 -29.34 25.42
N LEU A 112 28.09 -29.89 24.19
CA LEU A 112 27.72 -29.17 22.98
C LEU A 112 26.21 -28.92 22.99
N LEU A 113 25.81 -27.69 23.26
CA LEU A 113 24.43 -27.24 23.13
C LEU A 113 24.11 -27.17 21.63
N LYS A 114 23.53 -28.26 21.09
CA LYS A 114 23.01 -28.31 19.71
C LYS A 114 21.73 -27.47 19.57
N GLY A 115 21.81 -26.18 19.90
CA GLY A 115 20.84 -25.18 19.49
C GLY A 115 20.78 -25.12 17.96
N CYS A 116 19.60 -24.85 17.42
CA CYS A 116 19.27 -25.02 16.00
C CYS A 116 20.06 -24.08 15.05
N LEU A 117 21.32 -24.44 14.73
CA LEU A 117 22.17 -23.78 13.73
C LEU A 117 22.30 -24.57 12.43
N ARG A 118 22.26 -23.83 11.31
CA ARG A 118 22.53 -24.21 9.91
C ARG A 118 21.70 -25.31 9.24
N THR A 119 21.07 -26.23 9.97
CA THR A 119 20.01 -27.10 9.42
C THR A 119 18.86 -27.20 10.42
N GLY A 120 17.77 -26.47 10.16
CA GLY A 120 16.55 -26.58 10.96
C GLY A 120 15.80 -27.89 10.71
N CYS A 121 14.87 -28.23 11.60
CA CYS A 121 14.06 -29.44 11.54
C CYS A 121 13.37 -29.62 10.17
N LEU A 122 13.68 -30.73 9.50
CA LEU A 122 13.13 -31.05 8.18
C LEU A 122 11.59 -31.20 8.23
N ASN A 123 10.95 -31.05 7.07
CA ASN A 123 9.49 -31.06 6.89
C ASN A 123 8.72 -30.00 7.72
N GLY A 124 9.42 -29.04 8.33
CA GLY A 124 8.81 -27.95 9.10
C GLY A 124 8.16 -28.42 10.40
N GLY A 125 8.84 -29.30 11.13
CA GLY A 125 8.62 -29.50 12.57
C GLY A 125 9.24 -28.35 13.39
N SER A 126 8.76 -28.13 14.62
CA SER A 126 9.24 -27.03 15.46
C SER A 126 10.43 -27.45 16.33
N CYS A 127 11.52 -26.68 16.31
CA CYS A 127 12.65 -26.84 17.24
C CYS A 127 12.19 -26.35 18.63
N ILE A 128 11.99 -27.27 19.58
CA ILE A 128 11.54 -26.97 20.95
C ILE A 128 12.59 -27.41 21.98
N TYR A 129 12.62 -26.74 23.14
CA TYR A 129 13.53 -27.05 24.23
C TYR A 129 12.80 -27.84 25.32
N CYS A 130 13.25 -29.07 25.57
CA CYS A 130 12.63 -30.01 26.52
C CYS A 130 13.74 -30.76 27.28
N GLU A 131 13.61 -30.87 28.61
CA GLU A 131 14.46 -31.71 29.46
C GLU A 131 15.98 -31.59 29.19
N ASN A 132 16.47 -30.34 29.14
CA ASN A 132 17.87 -29.97 28.85
C ASN A 132 18.39 -30.37 27.45
N SER A 133 17.49 -30.62 26.50
CA SER A 133 17.78 -30.97 25.11
C SER A 133 16.97 -30.11 24.13
N TYR A 134 17.40 -30.10 22.85
CA TYR A 134 16.64 -29.54 21.74
C TYR A 134 16.04 -30.68 20.91
N ALA A 135 14.71 -30.70 20.78
CA ALA A 135 13.97 -31.71 20.05
C ALA A 135 13.25 -31.11 18.84
N CYS A 136 13.22 -31.85 17.73
CA CYS A 136 12.37 -31.53 16.59
C CYS A 136 10.96 -32.11 16.82
N SER A 137 10.01 -31.26 17.17
CA SER A 137 8.60 -31.61 17.26
C SER A 137 8.01 -31.82 15.87
N CYS A 138 8.09 -33.06 15.39
CA CYS A 138 7.31 -33.53 14.24
C CYS A 138 5.85 -33.73 14.67
N LYS A 139 4.88 -33.27 13.87
CA LYS A 139 3.50 -33.78 13.98
C LYS A 139 3.46 -35.17 13.37
N GLU A 140 2.86 -36.13 14.06
CA GLU A 140 2.66 -37.47 13.54
C GLU A 140 1.66 -37.49 12.35
N PRO A 141 1.78 -38.48 11.45
CA PRO A 141 1.01 -38.48 10.21
C PRO A 141 -0.41 -39.04 10.42
N GLN A 142 -1.42 -38.17 10.33
CA GLN A 142 -2.75 -38.61 9.89
C GLN A 142 -2.88 -38.41 8.38
N THR A 143 -3.23 -39.49 7.69
CA THR A 143 -3.39 -39.54 6.24
C THR A 143 -4.69 -38.88 5.82
N GLU A 144 -4.66 -37.60 5.44
CA GLU A 144 -5.51 -36.98 4.39
C GLU A 144 -5.18 -35.49 4.12
N GLU A 145 -4.61 -34.77 5.08
CA GLU A 145 -4.38 -33.31 4.95
C GLU A 145 -3.20 -32.91 4.04
N LYS A 146 -3.48 -32.77 2.73
CA LYS A 146 -2.58 -32.06 1.78
C LYS A 146 -3.08 -30.68 1.34
N LYS A 147 -4.07 -30.10 2.05
CA LYS A 147 -4.44 -28.68 1.99
C LYS A 147 -3.87 -27.95 3.21
N GLY A 148 -3.12 -26.86 3.02
CA GLY A 148 -2.78 -25.97 4.14
C GLY A 148 -1.40 -25.30 4.20
N ARG A 149 -0.46 -25.56 3.28
CA ARG A 149 0.85 -24.86 3.25
C ARG A 149 1.09 -23.91 2.08
N THR A 150 0.46 -24.12 0.93
CA THR A 150 0.73 -23.34 -0.30
C THR A 150 0.05 -21.96 -0.31
N PHE A 151 0.77 -20.88 -0.60
CA PHE A 151 0.23 -19.52 -0.63
C PHE A 151 -0.46 -19.18 -1.96
N GLY A 152 -1.55 -18.42 -1.88
CA GLY A 152 -2.28 -17.91 -3.03
C GLY A 152 -3.11 -18.93 -3.81
N TRP A 153 -3.24 -20.16 -3.32
CA TRP A 153 -4.09 -21.20 -3.93
C TRP A 153 -5.56 -21.08 -3.51
N GLU A 154 -5.81 -20.57 -2.30
CA GLU A 154 -7.13 -20.42 -1.68
C GLU A 154 -7.25 -19.03 -1.04
N SER A 155 -8.45 -18.46 -0.97
CA SER A 155 -8.69 -17.12 -0.41
C SER A 155 -8.39 -17.02 1.09
N ASN A 156 -8.52 -18.13 1.82
CA ASN A 156 -8.17 -18.23 3.24
C ASN A 156 -6.65 -18.07 3.52
N ARG A 157 -5.80 -18.25 2.50
CA ARG A 157 -4.33 -18.23 2.60
C ARG A 157 -3.71 -17.56 1.36
N PRO A 158 -3.98 -16.25 1.14
CA PRO A 158 -3.48 -15.51 0.00
C PRO A 158 -1.98 -15.26 0.13
N ALA A 159 -1.35 -14.80 -0.96
CA ALA A 159 0.01 -14.28 -0.95
C ALA A 159 0.02 -12.74 -0.98
N ASN A 160 1.10 -12.10 -0.55
CA ASN A 160 1.18 -10.63 -0.65
C ASN A 160 1.21 -10.14 -2.12
N SER A 161 1.71 -10.95 -3.06
CA SER A 161 1.77 -10.63 -4.48
C SER A 161 2.01 -11.88 -5.36
N CYS A 162 1.84 -11.76 -6.68
CA CYS A 162 2.23 -12.80 -7.63
C CYS A 162 3.72 -13.20 -7.46
N LYS A 163 4.62 -12.23 -7.26
CA LYS A 163 6.03 -12.49 -6.99
C LYS A 163 6.26 -13.23 -5.67
N HIS A 164 5.48 -12.98 -4.62
CA HIS A 164 5.57 -13.77 -3.38
C HIS A 164 5.27 -15.25 -3.61
N ILE A 165 4.29 -15.59 -4.46
CA ILE A 165 3.95 -16.98 -4.82
C ILE A 165 5.10 -17.64 -5.62
N ARG A 166 5.66 -16.91 -6.60
CA ARG A 166 6.80 -17.39 -7.41
C ARG A 166 8.05 -17.59 -6.56
N ASP A 167 8.38 -16.64 -5.67
CA ASP A 167 9.56 -16.69 -4.80
C ASP A 167 9.42 -17.72 -3.67
N ALA A 168 8.19 -18.02 -3.20
CA ALA A 168 7.92 -19.09 -2.23
C ALA A 168 7.94 -20.51 -2.84
N GLY A 169 7.99 -20.64 -4.17
CA GLY A 169 7.90 -21.92 -4.87
C GLY A 169 6.47 -22.46 -5.07
N ASP A 170 5.45 -21.73 -4.65
CA ASP A 170 4.03 -22.13 -4.72
C ASP A 170 3.39 -21.96 -6.11
N SER A 171 4.13 -21.43 -7.10
CA SER A 171 3.63 -21.19 -8.45
C SER A 171 3.34 -22.50 -9.21
N ARG A 172 2.07 -22.71 -9.56
CA ARG A 172 1.57 -23.77 -10.47
C ARG A 172 1.79 -23.49 -11.96
N GLY A 173 2.27 -22.29 -12.32
CA GLY A 173 2.31 -21.79 -13.71
C GLY A 173 1.50 -20.50 -13.87
N ASP A 174 1.26 -20.06 -15.11
CA ASP A 174 0.45 -18.87 -15.38
C ASP A 174 -1.03 -19.13 -15.10
N GLY A 175 -1.74 -18.15 -14.53
CA GLY A 175 -3.17 -18.31 -14.23
C GLY A 175 -3.66 -17.56 -13.01
N GLU A 176 -4.72 -18.09 -12.41
CA GLU A 176 -5.48 -17.44 -11.34
C GLU A 176 -4.92 -17.76 -9.95
N TYR A 177 -4.65 -16.73 -9.15
CA TYR A 177 -4.16 -16.84 -7.78
C TYR A 177 -4.86 -15.86 -6.84
N TRP A 178 -4.80 -16.12 -5.54
CA TRP A 178 -5.29 -15.22 -4.50
C TRP A 178 -4.15 -14.37 -3.93
N ILE A 179 -4.29 -13.05 -3.97
CA ILE A 179 -3.36 -12.13 -3.31
C ILE A 179 -4.08 -11.18 -2.35
N ASP A 180 -3.43 -10.82 -1.25
CA ASP A 180 -3.84 -9.74 -0.34
C ASP A 180 -2.69 -8.73 -0.23
N PRO A 181 -2.66 -7.69 -1.08
CA PRO A 181 -1.63 -6.66 -1.04
C PRO A 181 -1.58 -5.86 0.26
N GLU A 182 -2.71 -5.71 0.97
CA GLU A 182 -2.75 -4.96 2.23
C GLU A 182 -2.39 -5.83 3.44
N ASN A 183 -2.42 -7.17 3.30
CA ASN A 183 -2.31 -8.18 4.35
C ASN A 183 -3.31 -7.92 5.51
N LYS A 184 -4.60 -7.82 5.16
CA LYS A 184 -5.70 -7.43 6.07
C LYS A 184 -6.86 -8.43 6.13
N GLY A 185 -6.81 -9.52 5.39
CA GLY A 185 -7.91 -10.46 5.25
C GLY A 185 -8.93 -10.05 4.18
N SER A 186 -8.47 -9.35 3.13
CA SER A 186 -9.30 -8.96 1.97
C SER A 186 -8.71 -9.49 0.66
N PRO A 187 -8.85 -10.81 0.38
CA PRO A 187 -8.17 -11.48 -0.73
C PRO A 187 -8.79 -11.15 -2.08
N LEU A 188 -7.96 -10.76 -3.05
CA LEU A 188 -8.34 -10.59 -4.44
C LEU A 188 -7.88 -11.81 -5.26
N LYS A 189 -8.79 -12.41 -6.03
CA LYS A 189 -8.41 -13.37 -7.06
C LYS A 189 -7.94 -12.61 -8.29
N VAL A 190 -6.71 -12.86 -8.75
CA VAL A 190 -6.03 -12.11 -9.81
C VAL A 190 -5.38 -13.05 -10.82
N TYR A 191 -5.03 -12.53 -12.00
CA TYR A 191 -4.19 -13.25 -12.95
C TYR A 191 -2.70 -12.90 -12.72
N CYS A 192 -1.88 -13.94 -12.59
CA CYS A 192 -0.42 -13.83 -12.52
C CYS A 192 0.23 -14.50 -13.74
N ASP A 193 1.16 -13.79 -14.38
CA ASP A 193 2.14 -14.38 -15.30
C ASP A 193 3.39 -14.73 -14.48
N MET A 194 3.60 -16.04 -14.34
CA MET A 194 4.63 -16.68 -13.55
C MET A 194 5.76 -17.23 -14.43
N THR A 195 5.60 -17.35 -15.74
CA THR A 195 6.60 -17.95 -16.64
C THR A 195 7.52 -16.94 -17.31
N THR A 196 7.02 -15.76 -17.71
CA THR A 196 7.80 -14.82 -18.52
C THR A 196 8.80 -14.04 -17.68
N ASP A 197 10.06 -13.95 -18.10
CA ASP A 197 11.09 -13.06 -17.51
C ASP A 197 11.23 -13.24 -16.00
N GLY A 198 11.43 -14.49 -15.56
CA GLY A 198 11.49 -14.90 -14.14
C GLY A 198 10.12 -14.96 -13.44
N GLY A 199 9.11 -14.28 -13.96
CA GLY A 199 7.72 -14.34 -13.51
C GLY A 199 7.40 -13.57 -12.23
N GLY A 200 6.17 -13.75 -11.76
CA GLY A 200 5.62 -12.99 -10.63
C GLY A 200 4.96 -11.68 -11.06
N TRP A 201 4.69 -11.52 -12.36
CA TRP A 201 3.98 -10.38 -12.93
C TRP A 201 2.50 -10.43 -12.57
N LEU A 202 1.96 -9.30 -12.10
CA LEU A 202 0.53 -9.11 -11.86
C LEU A 202 -0.12 -8.45 -13.09
N LEU A 203 -1.23 -9.01 -13.59
CA LEU A 203 -1.99 -8.40 -14.67
C LEU A 203 -2.84 -7.23 -14.14
N VAL A 204 -2.35 -6.00 -14.33
CA VAL A 204 -3.02 -4.79 -13.83
C VAL A 204 -4.01 -4.16 -14.82
N SER A 205 -3.94 -4.46 -16.12
CA SER A 205 -4.85 -3.93 -17.15
C SER A 205 -4.79 -4.79 -18.41
N ASN A 206 -5.91 -4.98 -19.11
CA ASN A 206 -5.96 -5.78 -20.34
C ASN A 206 -7.06 -5.36 -21.34
N LEU A 207 -6.78 -5.60 -22.62
CA LEU A 207 -7.77 -5.52 -23.71
C LEU A 207 -7.59 -6.71 -24.64
N VAL A 208 -8.63 -7.54 -24.83
CA VAL A 208 -8.60 -8.66 -25.78
C VAL A 208 -9.81 -8.57 -26.71
N MET A 209 -9.56 -8.23 -27.98
CA MET A 209 -10.60 -8.15 -29.01
C MET A 209 -10.80 -9.52 -29.65
N ALA A 210 -11.73 -10.32 -29.13
CA ALA A 210 -12.00 -11.68 -29.60
C ALA A 210 -12.61 -11.74 -31.02
N ASN A 211 -13.40 -10.72 -31.40
CA ASN A 211 -14.11 -10.60 -32.68
C ASN A 211 -13.95 -9.19 -33.27
N SER A 212 -14.29 -9.03 -34.55
CA SER A 212 -14.35 -7.74 -35.29
C SER A 212 -15.52 -6.82 -34.86
N SER A 213 -16.01 -6.97 -33.63
CA SER A 213 -17.11 -6.21 -33.04
C SER A 213 -16.77 -4.71 -32.99
N ARG A 214 -17.64 -3.89 -33.59
CA ARG A 214 -17.35 -2.47 -33.93
C ARG A 214 -17.33 -1.49 -32.75
N SER A 215 -17.47 -1.98 -31.52
CA SER A 215 -17.45 -1.22 -30.27
C SER A 215 -17.12 -2.13 -29.09
N VAL A 216 -16.03 -1.83 -28.37
CA VAL A 216 -15.73 -2.39 -27.04
C VAL A 216 -15.70 -1.22 -26.06
N PRO A 217 -16.56 -1.17 -25.03
CA PRO A 217 -16.44 -0.15 -23.99
C PRO A 217 -15.15 -0.39 -23.19
N LEU A 218 -14.38 0.67 -22.93
CA LEU A 218 -13.29 0.61 -21.96
C LEU A 218 -13.85 0.79 -20.55
N LEU A 219 -13.48 -0.10 -19.64
CA LEU A 219 -13.72 0.07 -18.22
C LEU A 219 -12.48 0.72 -17.60
N VAL A 220 -12.61 1.96 -17.16
CA VAL A 220 -11.54 2.72 -16.49
C VAL A 220 -11.85 2.75 -15.01
N GLU A 221 -11.06 2.02 -14.24
CA GLU A 221 -11.35 1.66 -12.85
C GLU A 221 -10.48 2.48 -11.89
N TRP A 222 -11.11 3.08 -10.86
CA TRP A 222 -10.49 4.13 -10.05
C TRP A 222 -9.89 3.67 -8.72
N SER A 223 -10.11 2.40 -8.33
CA SER A 223 -9.38 1.69 -7.26
C SER A 223 -8.66 0.45 -7.80
N TYR A 224 -7.54 0.08 -7.18
CA TYR A 224 -6.77 -1.10 -7.57
C TYR A 224 -7.55 -2.41 -7.45
N HIS A 225 -8.61 -2.49 -6.63
CA HIS A 225 -9.40 -3.71 -6.42
C HIS A 225 -9.93 -4.32 -7.73
N ALA A 226 -10.08 -3.50 -8.78
CA ALA A 226 -10.46 -3.94 -10.11
C ALA A 226 -9.45 -4.87 -10.83
N ILE A 227 -8.23 -5.07 -10.32
CA ILE A 227 -7.34 -6.15 -10.80
C ILE A 227 -7.99 -7.54 -10.71
N SER A 228 -9.01 -7.71 -9.86
CA SER A 228 -9.82 -8.94 -9.79
C SER A 228 -10.78 -9.14 -10.98
N GLN A 229 -10.97 -8.11 -11.81
CA GLN A 229 -11.91 -8.11 -12.94
C GLN A 229 -11.23 -8.41 -14.29
N TYR A 230 -10.00 -8.92 -14.30
CA TYR A 230 -9.20 -9.22 -15.50
C TYR A 230 -9.96 -10.02 -16.57
N HIS A 231 -10.87 -10.93 -16.17
CA HIS A 231 -11.70 -11.74 -17.06
C HIS A 231 -12.62 -10.91 -17.98
N ARG A 232 -12.88 -9.62 -17.68
CA ARG A 232 -13.67 -8.72 -18.53
C ARG A 232 -12.95 -8.33 -19.83
N ASN A 233 -11.62 -8.48 -19.90
CA ASN A 233 -10.81 -8.29 -21.12
C ASN A 233 -10.95 -6.89 -21.79
N ASN A 234 -11.28 -5.86 -21.01
CA ASN A 234 -11.43 -4.47 -21.45
C ASN A 234 -11.13 -3.44 -20.33
N MET A 235 -10.39 -3.86 -19.30
CA MET A 235 -10.21 -3.15 -18.04
C MET A 235 -8.85 -2.44 -17.98
N PHE A 236 -8.86 -1.17 -17.58
CA PHE A 236 -7.66 -0.38 -17.32
C PHE A 236 -7.78 0.34 -15.98
N LEU A 237 -6.70 0.32 -15.18
CA LEU A 237 -6.63 1.14 -13.97
C LEU A 237 -6.36 2.61 -14.32
N ALA A 238 -7.04 3.51 -13.64
CA ALA A 238 -6.75 4.95 -13.65
C ALA A 238 -5.41 5.25 -12.95
N LYS A 239 -4.88 6.48 -13.15
CA LYS A 239 -3.71 6.99 -12.43
C LYS A 239 -3.86 6.84 -10.90
N THR A 240 -5.07 7.08 -10.36
CA THR A 240 -5.36 6.95 -8.93
C THR A 240 -5.22 5.50 -8.45
N ALA A 241 -5.82 4.54 -9.16
CA ALA A 241 -5.77 3.12 -8.84
C ALA A 241 -4.35 2.56 -8.93
N MET A 242 -3.56 3.01 -9.92
CA MET A 242 -2.16 2.62 -10.06
C MET A 242 -1.27 3.22 -8.96
N ASN A 243 -1.59 4.41 -8.44
CA ASN A 243 -0.93 5.02 -7.29
C ASN A 243 -1.28 4.24 -6.01
N GLU A 244 -2.57 4.01 -5.77
CA GLU A 244 -3.09 3.18 -4.67
C GLU A 244 -2.40 1.80 -4.64
N LEU A 245 -2.36 1.10 -5.79
CA LEU A 245 -1.68 -0.20 -5.92
C LEU A 245 -0.19 -0.12 -5.56
N ARG A 246 0.51 0.96 -5.94
CA ARG A 246 1.95 1.17 -5.67
C ARG A 246 2.24 1.39 -4.17
N THR A 247 1.24 1.80 -3.38
CA THR A 247 1.39 1.92 -1.91
C THR A 247 1.41 0.57 -1.19
N TYR A 248 0.70 -0.44 -1.73
CA TYR A 248 0.64 -1.79 -1.15
C TYR A 248 1.65 -2.73 -1.80
N LEU A 249 1.74 -2.70 -3.13
CA LEU A 249 2.73 -3.45 -3.90
C LEU A 249 3.89 -2.52 -4.30
N ASN A 250 5.06 -2.73 -3.70
CA ASN A 250 6.29 -2.04 -4.09
C ASN A 250 6.88 -2.60 -5.40
N PHE A 251 6.08 -2.68 -6.48
CA PHE A 251 6.52 -3.16 -7.79
C PHE A 251 7.54 -2.20 -8.41
N THR A 252 8.71 -2.74 -8.78
CA THR A 252 9.87 -1.98 -9.30
C THR A 252 9.93 -1.92 -10.83
N GLN A 253 9.02 -2.62 -11.52
CA GLN A 253 8.96 -2.66 -12.98
C GLN A 253 7.52 -2.66 -13.49
N LEU A 254 7.34 -2.20 -14.73
CA LEU A 254 6.12 -2.36 -15.53
C LEU A 254 6.46 -3.08 -16.83
N ARG A 255 5.54 -3.93 -17.29
CA ARG A 255 5.65 -4.70 -18.54
C ARG A 255 4.52 -4.29 -19.47
N PHE A 256 4.88 -3.87 -20.68
CA PHE A 256 3.95 -3.41 -21.71
C PHE A 256 3.98 -4.43 -22.85
N HIS A 257 2.91 -5.21 -22.98
CA HIS A 257 2.72 -6.18 -24.07
C HIS A 257 1.47 -5.83 -24.89
N CYS A 258 1.64 -5.70 -26.21
CA CYS A 258 0.55 -5.55 -27.16
C CYS A 258 0.90 -6.32 -28.45
N SER A 259 -0.06 -7.06 -28.99
CA SER A 259 0.06 -7.71 -30.29
C SER A 259 -1.25 -7.64 -31.08
N LYS A 260 -1.16 -7.86 -32.39
CA LYS A 260 -2.27 -7.89 -33.34
C LYS A 260 -2.05 -9.05 -34.31
N ARG A 261 -3.10 -9.84 -34.60
CA ARG A 261 -3.06 -10.92 -35.60
C ARG A 261 -2.50 -10.38 -36.93
N SER A 262 -1.49 -11.06 -37.47
CA SER A 262 -0.79 -10.70 -38.72
C SER A 262 -0.17 -9.29 -38.75
N LYS A 263 0.25 -8.76 -37.59
CA LYS A 263 1.01 -7.51 -37.44
C LYS A 263 2.18 -7.72 -36.47
N ARG A 264 2.78 -6.62 -35.98
CA ARG A 264 3.92 -6.64 -35.07
C ARG A 264 3.47 -6.72 -33.61
N THR A 265 4.34 -7.26 -32.77
CA THR A 265 4.22 -7.29 -31.31
C THR A 265 5.13 -6.22 -30.74
N PHE A 266 4.59 -5.36 -29.87
CA PHE A 266 5.36 -4.48 -28.98
C PHE A 266 5.41 -5.10 -27.59
N HIS A 267 6.61 -5.44 -27.13
CA HIS A 267 6.81 -6.08 -25.84
C HIS A 267 8.08 -5.56 -25.15
N VAL A 268 7.90 -4.81 -24.07
CA VAL A 268 9.00 -4.21 -23.30
C VAL A 268 8.76 -4.27 -21.80
N THR A 269 9.82 -4.44 -21.03
CA THR A 269 9.85 -4.22 -19.56
C THR A 269 10.59 -2.93 -19.25
N THR A 270 10.20 -2.21 -18.20
CA THR A 270 11.00 -1.07 -17.72
C THR A 270 12.34 -1.57 -17.18
N ALA A 271 13.42 -0.88 -17.53
CA ALA A 271 14.77 -1.23 -17.12
C ALA A 271 14.96 -1.04 -15.60
N THR A 272 15.80 -1.88 -14.99
CA THR A 272 16.14 -1.87 -13.55
C THR A 272 17.12 -0.74 -13.18
N ASN A 273 16.86 0.47 -13.68
CA ASN A 273 17.67 1.67 -13.43
C ASN A 273 16.77 2.88 -13.10
N SER A 274 17.38 4.00 -12.69
CA SER A 274 16.65 5.22 -12.30
C SER A 274 15.77 5.83 -13.41
N ILE A 275 16.11 5.59 -14.68
CA ILE A 275 15.30 6.05 -15.83
C ILE A 275 14.06 5.15 -16.00
N GLY A 276 14.18 3.86 -15.72
CA GLY A 276 13.05 2.92 -15.70
C GLY A 276 12.15 3.08 -14.48
N GLU A 277 12.68 3.32 -13.27
CA GLU A 277 11.85 3.67 -12.11
C GLU A 277 11.11 5.01 -12.34
N ALA A 278 11.67 5.97 -13.09
CA ALA A 278 10.92 7.16 -13.51
C ALA A 278 9.73 6.83 -14.44
N VAL A 279 9.78 5.73 -15.19
CA VAL A 279 8.63 5.19 -15.95
C VAL A 279 7.61 4.57 -15.01
N VAL A 280 8.05 3.77 -14.05
CA VAL A 280 7.20 3.20 -13.00
C VAL A 280 6.49 4.32 -12.23
N GLN A 281 7.18 5.37 -11.79
CA GLN A 281 6.61 6.52 -11.08
C GLN A 281 5.59 7.30 -11.91
N TYR A 282 5.85 7.50 -13.20
CA TYR A 282 4.92 8.22 -14.08
C TYR A 282 3.62 7.43 -14.31
N PHE A 283 3.71 6.13 -14.57
CA PHE A 283 2.53 5.29 -14.81
C PHE A 283 1.82 4.83 -13.53
N SER A 284 2.53 4.74 -12.40
CA SER A 284 1.93 4.64 -11.05
C SER A 284 1.45 5.99 -10.49
N GLY A 285 1.46 7.06 -11.28
CA GLY A 285 0.86 8.34 -10.89
C GLY A 285 1.53 9.04 -9.70
N GLN A 286 2.72 8.61 -9.29
CA GLN A 286 3.56 9.30 -8.29
C GLN A 286 4.12 10.61 -8.83
N THR A 287 4.25 10.74 -10.16
CA THR A 287 4.66 11.98 -10.83
C THR A 287 3.92 12.20 -12.15
N ASP A 288 3.87 13.46 -12.58
CA ASP A 288 3.43 13.87 -13.92
C ASP A 288 4.60 14.32 -14.81
N ALA A 289 5.82 14.33 -14.28
CA ALA A 289 7.04 14.57 -15.04
C ALA A 289 7.30 13.43 -16.03
N ARG A 290 7.21 13.70 -17.34
CA ARG A 290 7.33 12.66 -18.35
C ARG A 290 8.76 12.10 -18.43
N PRO A 291 8.96 10.77 -18.30
CA PRO A 291 10.27 10.15 -18.25
C PRO A 291 10.88 9.99 -19.65
N ASN A 292 12.21 9.88 -19.72
CA ASN A 292 12.93 9.63 -20.97
C ASN A 292 12.56 8.25 -21.52
N SER A 293 12.43 8.12 -22.84
CA SER A 293 12.13 6.84 -23.50
C SER A 293 13.37 5.94 -23.61
N CYS A 294 14.46 6.43 -24.19
CA CYS A 294 15.69 5.65 -24.34
C CYS A 294 16.34 5.32 -22.99
N LYS A 295 16.95 4.13 -22.89
CA LYS A 295 17.53 3.54 -21.66
C LYS A 295 16.54 3.26 -20.51
N SER A 296 15.24 3.55 -20.69
CA SER A 296 14.21 3.31 -19.66
C SER A 296 13.52 1.95 -19.75
N PHE A 297 13.73 1.21 -20.83
CA PHE A 297 13.12 -0.10 -21.09
C PHE A 297 14.10 -1.08 -21.74
N VAL A 298 13.80 -2.36 -21.61
CA VAL A 298 14.42 -3.51 -22.27
C VAL A 298 13.41 -4.12 -23.24
N ARG A 299 13.87 -4.66 -24.37
CA ARG A 299 13.01 -5.34 -25.36
C ARG A 299 12.94 -6.83 -25.01
N MET A 300 11.74 -7.40 -25.04
CA MET A 300 11.53 -8.84 -24.85
C MET A 300 11.92 -9.60 -26.14
N GLU A 301 12.15 -10.91 -26.03
CA GLU A 301 12.64 -11.74 -27.13
C GLU A 301 11.69 -11.78 -28.34
N ASP A 302 10.39 -11.70 -28.10
CA ASP A 302 9.31 -11.67 -29.09
C ASP A 302 8.98 -10.26 -29.62
N ASP A 303 9.63 -9.21 -29.11
CA ASP A 303 9.45 -7.84 -29.63
C ASP A 303 10.04 -7.72 -31.04
N ASN A 304 9.15 -7.67 -32.02
CA ASN A 304 9.48 -7.36 -33.41
C ASN A 304 9.08 -5.93 -33.82
N SER A 305 8.64 -5.11 -32.85
CA SER A 305 8.15 -3.75 -33.06
C SER A 305 9.15 -2.80 -33.71
N LYS A 306 8.62 -1.75 -34.33
CA LYS A 306 9.39 -0.61 -34.82
C LYS A 306 9.49 0.50 -33.76
N LEU A 307 8.43 0.73 -32.96
CA LEU A 307 8.39 1.63 -31.82
C LEU A 307 9.62 1.50 -30.91
N ALA A 308 9.92 0.28 -30.45
CA ALA A 308 11.03 0.04 -29.53
C ALA A 308 12.41 0.39 -30.13
N LYS A 309 12.55 0.34 -31.47
CA LYS A 309 13.80 0.64 -32.18
C LYS A 309 14.07 2.15 -32.31
N VAL A 310 13.04 3.00 -32.22
CA VAL A 310 13.14 4.45 -32.41
C VAL A 310 12.79 5.25 -31.15
N CYS A 311 13.25 4.81 -29.98
CA CYS A 311 12.98 5.45 -28.68
C CYS A 311 13.16 6.98 -28.69
N ARG A 312 14.18 7.52 -29.38
CA ARG A 312 14.45 8.98 -29.47
C ARG A 312 13.28 9.77 -30.07
N GLN A 313 12.47 9.14 -30.92
CA GLN A 313 11.32 9.76 -31.59
C GLN A 313 10.03 9.70 -30.76
N TRP A 314 10.06 9.20 -29.52
CA TRP A 314 8.84 9.04 -28.73
C TRP A 314 8.29 10.37 -28.21
N GLY A 315 6.96 10.48 -28.24
CA GLY A 315 6.21 11.56 -27.58
C GLY A 315 6.11 12.86 -28.39
N SER A 316 5.37 13.80 -27.82
CA SER A 316 5.24 15.19 -28.29
C SER A 316 5.00 16.12 -27.11
N LYS A 317 5.32 17.41 -27.23
CA LYS A 317 4.85 18.46 -26.32
C LYS A 317 3.55 19.08 -26.81
N ASP A 318 3.47 19.33 -28.11
CA ASP A 318 2.35 19.96 -28.82
C ASP A 318 2.38 19.53 -30.32
N SER A 319 1.52 20.12 -31.16
CA SER A 319 1.42 19.81 -32.60
C SER A 319 2.64 20.24 -33.43
N ARG A 320 3.44 21.18 -32.91
CA ARG A 320 4.66 21.73 -33.52
C ARG A 320 5.91 20.99 -33.02
N LYS A 321 5.98 20.67 -31.72
CA LYS A 321 7.11 19.94 -31.09
C LYS A 321 6.82 18.45 -30.91
N ARG A 322 7.12 17.69 -31.98
CA ARG A 322 7.09 16.22 -32.06
C ARG A 322 8.46 15.65 -31.65
N TYR A 323 8.54 14.33 -31.44
CA TYR A 323 9.80 13.59 -31.25
C TYR A 323 10.66 14.08 -30.07
N VAL A 324 10.06 14.15 -28.87
CA VAL A 324 10.71 14.74 -27.68
C VAL A 324 11.53 13.75 -26.83
N GLY A 325 11.65 12.49 -27.23
CA GLY A 325 12.37 11.45 -26.48
C GLY A 325 11.73 11.09 -25.14
N LYS A 326 10.40 11.19 -25.03
CA LYS A 326 9.63 10.96 -23.79
C LYS A 326 8.53 9.93 -23.97
N TRP A 327 8.17 9.24 -22.89
CA TRP A 327 6.90 8.52 -22.82
C TRP A 327 5.70 9.49 -22.90
N SER A 328 4.59 8.99 -23.44
CA SER A 328 3.29 9.67 -23.60
C SER A 328 3.22 10.97 -24.43
N SER A 329 2.06 11.20 -25.05
CA SER A 329 1.77 12.38 -25.89
C SER A 329 1.17 13.52 -25.07
N CYS A 330 1.87 14.67 -24.98
CA CYS A 330 1.52 15.85 -24.15
C CYS A 330 1.10 15.51 -22.70
N ASN A 331 0.31 16.36 -22.03
CA ASN A 331 -0.14 16.13 -20.66
C ASN A 331 -1.36 15.19 -20.66
N ARG A 332 -1.13 13.91 -20.38
CA ARG A 332 -2.20 12.93 -20.11
C ARG A 332 -2.40 12.78 -18.62
N ASN A 333 -3.65 12.91 -18.18
CA ASN A 333 -4.05 12.70 -16.80
C ASN A 333 -4.19 11.18 -16.56
N ASP A 334 -5.40 10.72 -16.28
CA ASP A 334 -5.67 9.36 -15.80
C ASP A 334 -5.61 8.30 -16.89
N ASN A 335 -5.73 8.70 -18.16
CA ASN A 335 -5.77 7.81 -19.32
C ASN A 335 -4.39 7.41 -19.89
N ARG A 336 -3.29 7.78 -19.22
CA ARG A 336 -1.91 7.62 -19.72
C ARG A 336 -1.52 6.19 -20.11
N LEU A 337 -2.09 5.17 -19.47
CA LEU A 337 -1.79 3.76 -19.74
C LEU A 337 -2.32 3.26 -21.10
N TYR A 338 -3.32 3.93 -21.69
CA TYR A 338 -3.99 3.47 -22.91
C TYR A 338 -4.14 4.54 -24.01
N ASP A 339 -4.23 5.83 -23.68
CA ASP A 339 -4.29 6.92 -24.67
C ASP A 339 -2.88 7.45 -25.00
N HIS A 340 -2.31 6.99 -26.11
CA HIS A 340 -0.98 7.37 -26.58
C HIS A 340 0.13 7.16 -25.55
N THR A 341 0.11 6.01 -24.87
CA THR A 341 1.15 5.51 -23.95
C THR A 341 2.54 5.63 -24.56
N VAL A 342 2.64 5.20 -25.83
CA VAL A 342 3.80 5.37 -26.70
C VAL A 342 3.31 5.91 -28.05
N ILE A 343 4.02 6.89 -28.61
CA ILE A 343 3.72 7.47 -29.93
C ILE A 343 5.03 7.80 -30.67
N VAL A 344 5.10 7.39 -31.93
CA VAL A 344 5.89 8.06 -32.97
C VAL A 344 4.88 8.55 -34.01
N TRP A 345 4.84 9.86 -34.22
CA TRP A 345 3.81 10.51 -35.03
C TRP A 345 3.73 9.90 -36.45
N TRP A 346 2.50 9.77 -36.95
CA TRP A 346 2.17 9.34 -38.32
C TRP A 346 2.64 7.93 -38.72
N THR A 347 3.20 7.14 -37.80
CA THR A 347 3.90 5.89 -38.14
C THR A 347 3.54 4.73 -37.23
N TYR A 348 3.82 4.84 -35.92
CA TYR A 348 3.65 3.74 -34.98
C TYR A 348 3.12 4.26 -33.64
N HIS A 349 2.00 3.73 -33.18
CA HIS A 349 1.32 4.16 -31.95
C HIS A 349 1.00 2.94 -31.06
N TRP A 350 1.05 3.14 -29.74
CA TRP A 350 0.28 2.38 -28.77
C TRP A 350 -0.85 3.30 -28.31
N ASN A 351 -2.07 3.05 -28.74
CA ASN A 351 -3.19 3.96 -28.49
C ASN A 351 -4.55 3.26 -28.62
N ILE A 352 -5.39 3.40 -27.61
CA ILE A 352 -6.68 2.72 -27.48
C ILE A 352 -7.78 3.77 -27.26
N ARG A 353 -8.62 3.97 -28.28
CA ARG A 353 -9.72 4.95 -28.29
C ARG A 353 -10.96 4.37 -28.98
N PRO A 354 -11.83 3.65 -28.26
CA PRO A 354 -13.04 3.06 -28.84
C PRO A 354 -13.99 4.10 -29.45
N SER A 355 -14.09 5.28 -28.84
CA SER A 355 -14.88 6.41 -29.35
C SER A 355 -14.40 6.94 -30.72
N GLN A 356 -13.14 6.69 -31.07
CA GLN A 356 -12.56 7.00 -32.39
C GLN A 356 -12.34 5.73 -33.23
N ARG A 357 -12.91 4.58 -32.81
CA ARG A 357 -12.71 3.22 -33.37
C ARG A 357 -11.23 2.84 -33.58
N ARG A 358 -10.34 3.44 -32.79
CA ARG A 358 -8.90 3.45 -33.05
C ARG A 358 -8.17 2.62 -32.01
N PHE A 359 -7.58 1.53 -32.46
CA PHE A 359 -6.80 0.59 -31.66
C PHE A 359 -5.47 0.39 -32.37
N ASP A 360 -4.43 1.10 -31.94
CA ASP A 360 -3.09 1.07 -32.54
C ASP A 360 -2.14 0.22 -31.67
N CYS A 361 -1.31 -0.58 -32.32
CA CYS A 361 -0.36 -1.50 -31.69
C CYS A 361 0.89 -1.62 -32.59
N ASP A 362 1.87 -0.75 -32.37
CA ASP A 362 3.04 -0.55 -33.26
C ASP A 362 2.68 -0.24 -34.73
N ASP A 363 1.48 0.30 -34.96
CA ASP A 363 0.99 0.72 -36.26
C ASP A 363 0.23 2.05 -36.17
N PHE A 364 -0.27 2.53 -37.29
CA PHE A 364 -1.02 3.78 -37.39
C PHE A 364 -2.18 3.57 -38.37
N ALA A 365 -3.42 3.74 -37.90
CA ALA A 365 -4.62 3.49 -38.68
C ALA A 365 -4.95 4.62 -39.67
N HIS A 366 -4.09 4.88 -40.67
CA HIS A 366 -4.46 5.50 -41.94
C HIS A 366 -3.41 5.21 -43.05
N THR A 367 -3.87 4.72 -44.20
CA THR A 367 -3.07 4.48 -45.40
C THR A 367 -3.30 5.56 -46.46
N VAL A 368 -2.36 6.50 -46.64
CA VAL A 368 -2.13 7.25 -47.90
C VAL A 368 -0.61 7.52 -48.05
N SER A 369 -0.14 7.64 -49.29
CA SER A 369 1.23 7.77 -49.83
C SER A 369 2.37 8.42 -49.01
N ALA A 370 3.51 7.73 -49.05
CA ALA A 370 4.91 8.17 -49.21
C ALA A 370 5.31 9.67 -49.16
N ALA A 371 6.40 9.97 -48.43
CA ALA A 371 7.66 10.58 -48.94
C ALA A 371 8.74 10.71 -47.82
N HIS A 372 10.02 10.61 -48.21
CA HIS A 372 11.31 11.06 -47.62
C HIS A 372 11.47 11.35 -46.09
N VAL A 373 12.53 10.96 -45.36
CA VAL A 373 14.00 11.13 -45.58
C VAL A 373 14.36 12.65 -45.45
N GLU A 374 15.26 13.16 -44.58
CA GLU A 374 16.42 12.57 -43.88
C GLU A 374 16.84 13.27 -42.54
N THR A 375 18.15 13.25 -42.24
CA THR A 375 19.03 13.68 -41.10
C THR A 375 19.00 15.19 -40.69
N MET A 376 19.80 15.79 -39.75
CA MET A 376 21.12 15.47 -39.13
C MET A 376 21.38 16.14 -37.72
N TYR A 377 22.65 16.15 -37.24
CA TYR A 377 23.25 16.60 -35.93
C TYR A 377 23.00 18.08 -35.48
N GLY A 378 23.38 18.60 -34.29
CA GLY A 378 24.05 18.07 -33.05
C GLY A 378 24.60 19.21 -32.12
N ILE A 379 25.52 18.90 -31.16
CA ILE A 379 26.45 19.82 -30.41
C ILE A 379 25.82 20.75 -29.31
N GLN A 380 26.39 21.15 -28.14
CA GLN A 380 27.44 20.66 -27.19
C GLN A 380 27.37 21.35 -25.77
N VAL A 381 27.88 20.69 -24.70
CA VAL A 381 28.71 21.19 -23.54
C VAL A 381 28.26 22.41 -22.66
N SER A 382 27.73 22.23 -21.43
CA SER A 382 28.37 22.26 -20.05
C SER A 382 28.43 23.69 -19.38
N PHE A 383 28.89 24.02 -18.14
CA PHE A 383 29.55 23.35 -16.97
C PHE A 383 29.37 24.16 -15.62
N PHE A 384 30.16 23.89 -14.55
CA PHE A 384 30.45 24.67 -13.30
C PHE A 384 29.66 24.43 -11.97
N ILE A 385 30.22 24.93 -10.82
CA ILE A 385 30.41 24.18 -9.53
C ILE A 385 30.62 25.09 -8.25
N LEU A 386 30.02 24.72 -7.08
CA LEU A 386 30.33 25.08 -5.64
C LEU A 386 30.24 26.56 -5.12
N LEU A 387 30.23 26.91 -3.80
CA LEU A 387 30.63 26.26 -2.51
C LEU A 387 29.80 26.76 -1.26
N GLU A 388 30.06 26.22 -0.06
CA GLU A 388 29.39 26.44 1.26
C GLU A 388 30.33 27.12 2.33
N ALA A 389 30.11 27.28 3.67
CA ALA A 389 29.10 26.89 4.69
C ALA A 389 29.23 27.77 5.99
N PHE A 390 28.31 27.71 6.98
CA PHE A 390 28.55 28.11 8.41
C PHE A 390 27.65 27.41 9.46
N VAL A 391 28.02 27.43 10.76
CA VAL A 391 27.50 26.54 11.84
C VAL A 391 27.36 27.24 13.22
N VAL A 392 26.38 26.81 14.03
CA VAL A 392 26.30 27.02 15.50
C VAL A 392 25.84 25.71 16.19
N VAL A 393 26.21 25.46 17.45
CA VAL A 393 25.92 24.22 18.20
C VAL A 393 25.34 24.53 19.60
N THR A 394 24.34 23.75 20.02
CA THR A 394 23.93 23.59 21.43
C THR A 394 23.93 22.10 21.82
N GLY A 395 24.17 21.79 23.09
CA GLY A 395 24.49 20.44 23.55
C GLY A 395 23.30 19.60 24.00
N PHE A 396 23.11 18.45 23.35
CA PHE A 396 22.28 17.33 23.85
C PHE A 396 23.12 16.05 23.89
N SER A 397 22.93 15.23 24.93
CA SER A 397 23.58 13.90 25.02
C SER A 397 22.72 12.86 24.31
N HIS A 398 23.05 12.55 23.06
CA HIS A 398 22.40 11.49 22.30
C HIS A 398 23.07 10.12 22.53
N SER A 399 22.25 9.08 22.69
CA SER A 399 22.68 7.68 22.62
C SER A 399 22.23 7.07 21.28
N ALA A 400 23.13 6.36 20.60
CA ALA A 400 22.81 5.53 19.44
C ALA A 400 23.61 4.22 19.48
N TYR A 401 23.10 3.20 18.79
CA TYR A 401 23.84 1.97 18.55
C TYR A 401 24.79 2.15 17.35
N PHE A 402 25.96 1.51 17.44
CA PHE A 402 26.94 1.43 16.37
C PHE A 402 27.21 -0.03 15.99
N THR A 403 27.22 -0.34 14.70
CA THR A 403 27.64 -1.63 14.15
C THR A 403 29.07 -1.52 13.65
N THR A 404 29.99 -2.30 14.21
CA THR A 404 31.42 -2.22 13.91
C THR A 404 31.88 -3.22 12.84
N ARG A 405 32.96 -2.89 12.13
CA ARG A 405 33.75 -3.80 11.28
C ARG A 405 35.23 -3.56 11.57
N GLU A 406 35.91 -4.55 12.12
CA GLU A 406 37.35 -4.53 12.40
C GLU A 406 38.17 -4.73 11.13
N ASN A 407 39.40 -4.20 11.13
CA ASN A 407 40.36 -4.18 10.02
C ASN A 407 39.79 -3.64 8.69
N LYS A 408 38.72 -2.84 8.74
CA LYS A 408 38.08 -2.20 7.59
C LYS A 408 38.07 -0.69 7.76
N ARG A 409 38.43 0.03 6.70
CA ARG A 409 38.36 1.50 6.61
C ARG A 409 37.48 1.91 5.44
N LEU A 410 36.56 2.84 5.68
CA LEU A 410 35.82 3.50 4.61
C LEU A 410 36.65 4.68 4.08
N ILE A 411 37.13 4.57 2.84
CA ILE A 411 37.93 5.61 2.17
C ILE A 411 37.00 6.52 1.34
N GLY A 412 37.42 7.75 1.06
CA GLY A 412 36.67 8.73 0.26
C GLY A 412 35.55 9.49 1.00
N HIS A 413 35.04 8.96 2.11
CA HIS A 413 33.87 9.52 2.83
C HIS A 413 34.18 10.32 4.11
N ARG A 414 35.45 10.54 4.43
CA ARG A 414 35.88 11.33 5.59
C ARG A 414 35.62 12.82 5.38
N ILE A 415 34.79 13.40 6.24
CA ILE A 415 34.54 14.86 6.28
C ILE A 415 35.46 15.55 7.29
N LYS A 416 35.76 14.90 8.43
CA LYS A 416 36.54 15.50 9.51
C LYS A 416 37.43 14.47 10.17
N GLN A 417 38.67 14.84 10.50
CA GLN A 417 39.53 14.06 11.37
C GLN A 417 39.61 14.75 12.73
N VAL A 418 39.58 13.98 13.81
CA VAL A 418 39.77 14.45 15.19
C VAL A 418 40.72 13.51 15.93
N ASP A 419 41.44 14.05 16.90
CA ASP A 419 42.19 13.24 17.87
C ASP A 419 41.20 12.59 18.84
N SER A 420 41.31 11.28 19.07
CA SER A 420 40.42 10.56 19.98
C SER A 420 41.16 9.44 20.68
N ILE A 421 41.04 9.39 22.01
CA ILE A 421 41.76 8.44 22.89
C ILE A 421 41.00 7.09 23.06
N SER A 422 40.04 6.80 22.18
CA SER A 422 39.33 5.51 22.08
C SER A 422 38.34 5.48 20.91
N LEU A 423 37.90 4.26 20.56
CA LEU A 423 36.75 4.01 19.70
C LEU A 423 35.46 4.65 20.24
N LYS A 424 35.23 4.59 21.56
CA LYS A 424 34.01 5.10 22.21
C LYS A 424 33.90 6.62 22.11
N SER A 425 35.00 7.34 22.35
CA SER A 425 35.05 8.80 22.15
C SER A 425 34.92 9.18 20.68
N CYS A 426 35.43 8.37 19.75
CA CYS A 426 35.23 8.58 18.32
C CYS A 426 33.74 8.50 17.92
N SER A 427 33.03 7.46 18.37
CA SER A 427 31.57 7.35 18.19
C SER A 427 30.80 8.51 18.85
N GLN A 428 31.22 8.98 20.03
CA GLN A 428 30.64 10.16 20.69
C GLN A 428 30.89 11.47 19.93
N PHE A 429 32.04 11.62 19.27
CA PHE A 429 32.26 12.77 18.36
C PHE A 429 31.35 12.71 17.13
N CYS A 430 31.05 11.53 16.60
CA CYS A 430 30.05 11.36 15.54
C CYS A 430 28.65 11.77 16.02
N LEU A 431 28.22 11.31 17.20
CA LEU A 431 26.92 11.65 17.82
C LEU A 431 26.68 13.16 17.99
N ARG A 432 27.77 13.95 18.16
CA ARG A 432 27.72 15.42 18.30
C ARG A 432 27.59 16.18 16.97
N HIS A 433 27.68 15.50 15.82
CA HIS A 433 27.60 16.12 14.49
C HIS A 433 26.43 15.50 13.71
N PRO A 434 25.31 16.23 13.45
CA PRO A 434 24.10 15.66 12.84
C PRO A 434 24.31 14.97 11.48
N TRP A 435 25.31 15.43 10.72
CA TRP A 435 25.72 14.92 9.42
C TRP A 435 26.55 13.62 9.48
N CYS A 436 27.13 13.26 10.63
CA CYS A 436 27.98 12.09 10.73
C CYS A 436 27.13 10.81 10.64
N THR A 437 27.56 9.85 9.82
CA THR A 437 26.86 8.58 9.58
C THR A 437 27.67 7.37 10.01
N SER A 438 29.00 7.46 10.00
CA SER A 438 29.91 6.44 10.51
C SER A 438 31.26 7.04 10.94
N THR A 439 32.12 6.22 11.53
CA THR A 439 33.50 6.59 11.85
C THR A 439 34.50 5.52 11.43
N ASN A 440 35.71 5.91 11.02
CA ASN A 440 36.89 5.05 11.10
C ASN A 440 37.69 5.43 12.35
N PHE A 441 38.13 4.47 13.15
CA PHE A 441 39.03 4.70 14.29
C PHE A 441 40.29 3.83 14.13
N GLN A 442 41.47 4.43 14.20
CA GLN A 442 42.75 3.74 14.04
C GLN A 442 43.61 3.85 15.31
N ILE A 443 44.02 2.68 15.83
CA ILE A 443 44.96 2.56 16.94
C ILE A 443 46.39 2.63 16.38
N SER A 444 47.29 3.32 17.08
CA SER A 444 48.70 3.44 16.67
C SER A 444 49.58 2.42 17.36
N THR A 445 50.43 1.72 16.60
CA THR A 445 51.34 0.66 17.12
C THR A 445 52.69 1.19 17.62
N LYS A 446 52.90 2.51 17.64
CA LYS A 446 54.14 3.15 18.09
C LYS A 446 53.95 3.76 19.48
N MET A 447 54.97 3.67 20.35
CA MET A 447 54.91 4.07 21.77
C MET A 447 54.57 5.54 22.08
N ASN A 448 54.51 6.42 21.07
CA ASN A 448 53.99 7.80 21.18
C ASN A 448 53.08 8.16 19.98
N GLY A 449 52.44 7.16 19.37
CA GLY A 449 51.60 7.33 18.18
C GLY A 449 50.20 7.85 18.55
N LYS A 450 49.80 8.97 17.93
CA LYS A 450 48.49 9.59 18.16
C LYS A 450 47.38 8.75 17.52
N GLU A 451 46.38 8.34 18.30
CA GLU A 451 45.18 7.66 17.81
C GLU A 451 44.31 8.61 16.97
N THR A 452 43.80 8.12 15.83
CA THR A 452 43.06 8.96 14.87
C THR A 452 41.61 8.49 14.71
N CYS A 453 40.70 9.46 14.73
CA CYS A 453 39.28 9.27 14.48
C CYS A 453 38.86 10.06 13.24
N GLU A 454 38.29 9.37 12.25
CA GLU A 454 37.73 9.94 11.03
C GLU A 454 36.20 9.90 11.15
N LEU A 455 35.56 11.07 11.14
CA LEU A 455 34.11 11.20 11.07
C LEU A 455 33.69 11.24 9.59
N ASN A 456 32.85 10.30 9.21
CA ASN A 456 32.45 10.08 7.82
C ASN A 456 31.01 10.54 7.57
N MET A 457 30.75 10.97 6.33
CA MET A 457 29.41 11.24 5.81
C MET A 457 29.24 10.51 4.48
N HIS A 458 28.18 9.72 4.38
CA HIS A 458 27.82 8.95 3.19
C HIS A 458 26.31 8.69 3.18
N GLY A 459 25.77 8.34 2.00
CA GLY A 459 24.43 7.78 1.88
C GLY A 459 24.42 6.29 2.23
N VAL A 460 23.70 5.51 1.44
CA VAL A 460 23.86 4.04 1.44
C VAL A 460 25.27 3.70 0.95
N ILE A 461 25.97 2.82 1.67
CA ILE A 461 27.21 2.19 1.18
C ILE A 461 26.80 0.84 0.56
N ASP A 462 27.11 0.64 -0.71
CA ASP A 462 26.98 -0.66 -1.37
C ASP A 462 28.16 -1.56 -0.95
N GLU A 463 27.89 -2.84 -0.69
CA GLU A 463 28.92 -3.80 -0.26
C GLU A 463 29.80 -4.27 -1.41
N ASN A 464 29.44 -4.00 -2.67
CA ASN A 464 30.16 -4.42 -3.88
C ASN A 464 31.00 -3.31 -4.53
N ASN A 465 31.27 -2.19 -3.84
CA ASN A 465 31.94 -1.03 -4.42
C ASN A 465 33.27 -0.70 -3.70
N ASP A 466 34.26 -0.18 -4.44
CA ASP A 466 35.68 -0.09 -4.06
C ASP A 466 36.00 1.01 -3.00
N HIS A 467 35.30 1.00 -1.87
CA HIS A 467 35.42 2.03 -0.81
C HIS A 467 35.75 1.44 0.57
N PHE A 468 35.52 0.15 0.78
CA PHE A 468 35.88 -0.58 2.01
C PHE A 468 37.21 -1.34 1.86
N HIS A 469 38.31 -0.66 2.15
CA HIS A 469 39.63 -1.28 2.11
C HIS A 469 39.91 -2.05 3.40
N ASP A 470 40.55 -3.20 3.27
CA ASP A 470 41.21 -3.87 4.40
C ASP A 470 42.41 -3.02 4.84
N GLN A 471 42.37 -2.57 6.09
CA GLN A 471 43.47 -1.87 6.73
C GLN A 471 43.54 -2.31 8.19
N GLU A 472 44.58 -3.09 8.50
CA GLU A 472 44.80 -3.64 9.83
C GLU A 472 44.92 -2.54 10.89
N GLY A 473 44.29 -2.75 12.05
CA GLY A 473 44.24 -1.78 13.14
C GLY A 473 43.23 -0.63 12.97
N VAL A 474 42.40 -0.65 11.92
CA VAL A 474 41.29 0.30 11.73
C VAL A 474 39.93 -0.36 12.00
N THR A 475 39.09 0.28 12.79
CA THR A 475 37.70 -0.13 13.03
C THR A 475 36.72 0.85 12.41
N PHE A 476 35.93 0.40 11.44
CA PHE A 476 34.77 1.12 10.94
C PHE A 476 33.57 0.95 11.89
N SER A 477 32.73 1.98 12.04
CA SER A 477 31.54 1.97 12.93
C SER A 477 30.36 2.72 12.32
N LEU A 478 29.28 2.03 11.93
CA LEU A 478 28.07 2.61 11.34
C LEU A 478 27.01 2.94 12.41
N MET A 479 26.44 4.14 12.41
CA MET A 479 25.44 4.58 13.40
C MET A 479 24.00 4.24 12.99
N LEU A 480 23.19 3.73 13.94
CA LEU A 480 21.77 3.39 13.77
C LEU A 480 20.86 4.41 14.49
N LYS A 481 19.72 4.80 13.88
CA LYS A 481 18.80 5.83 14.42
C LYS A 481 17.33 5.35 14.44
N GLY A 482 16.64 5.32 15.60
CA GLY A 482 15.15 5.43 15.63
C GLY A 482 14.31 4.63 16.66
N CYS A 483 12.98 4.78 16.51
CA CYS A 483 11.76 4.40 17.31
C CYS A 483 11.76 4.37 18.86
N LEU A 484 12.86 4.09 19.55
CA LEU A 484 12.88 3.78 21.00
C LEU A 484 12.49 4.92 21.98
N LEU A 485 12.07 6.10 21.50
CA LEU A 485 11.91 7.31 22.32
C LEU A 485 10.49 7.87 22.49
N THR A 486 9.49 7.53 21.65
CA THR A 486 8.16 8.18 21.81
C THR A 486 6.89 7.37 21.52
N GLY A 487 6.98 6.13 21.02
CA GLY A 487 5.84 5.21 20.89
C GLY A 487 4.74 5.56 19.86
N CYS A 488 3.89 4.58 19.59
CA CYS A 488 2.64 4.73 18.84
C CYS A 488 1.45 4.62 19.80
N LEU A 489 0.46 5.48 19.66
CA LEU A 489 -0.72 5.54 20.53
C LEU A 489 -1.84 4.63 20.01
N ASN A 490 -2.87 4.42 20.84
CA ASN A 490 -4.16 3.85 20.43
C ASN A 490 -4.10 2.48 19.71
N GLY A 491 -3.09 1.66 20.04
CA GLY A 491 -2.88 0.35 19.42
C GLY A 491 -2.29 0.40 18.01
N GLY A 492 -1.63 1.51 17.64
CA GLY A 492 -0.81 1.59 16.43
C GLY A 492 0.53 0.85 16.58
N PHE A 493 1.09 0.41 15.46
CA PHE A 493 2.33 -0.36 15.38
C PHE A 493 3.47 0.49 14.82
N CYS A 494 4.66 0.47 15.43
CA CYS A 494 5.84 1.14 14.86
C CYS A 494 6.36 0.35 13.66
N VAL A 495 6.45 1.01 12.50
CA VAL A 495 6.96 0.47 11.23
C VAL A 495 8.21 1.23 10.84
N PHE A 496 9.24 0.51 10.38
CA PHE A 496 10.48 1.09 9.88
C PHE A 496 10.38 1.35 8.37
N ASP A 497 10.50 2.62 7.97
CA ASP A 497 10.62 3.00 6.57
C ASP A 497 12.08 2.86 6.11
N LYS A 498 12.32 1.86 5.27
CA LYS A 498 13.64 1.55 4.71
C LYS A 498 14.13 2.53 3.64
N LYS A 499 13.28 3.42 3.11
CA LYS A 499 13.64 4.44 2.11
C LYS A 499 14.04 5.74 2.81
N GLU A 500 13.19 6.21 3.72
CA GLU A 500 13.42 7.45 4.47
C GLU A 500 14.37 7.25 5.67
N ASN A 501 14.69 6.00 6.02
CA ASN A 501 15.49 5.62 7.19
C ASN A 501 14.90 6.19 8.51
N LEU A 502 13.56 6.26 8.55
CA LEU A 502 12.74 6.84 9.60
C LEU A 502 11.70 5.81 10.09
N PHE A 503 11.04 6.10 11.19
CA PHE A 503 9.98 5.25 11.74
C PHE A 503 8.64 5.99 11.73
N SER A 504 7.58 5.27 11.39
CA SER A 504 6.20 5.76 11.30
C SER A 504 5.24 4.82 12.03
N CYS A 505 4.07 5.32 12.44
CA CYS A 505 3.06 4.49 13.09
C CYS A 505 1.98 4.04 12.09
N SER A 506 1.76 2.73 11.99
CA SER A 506 0.63 2.14 11.28
C SER A 506 -0.57 2.06 12.22
N CYS A 507 -1.66 2.73 11.87
CA CYS A 507 -2.78 2.97 12.79
C CYS A 507 -3.94 2.01 12.59
N LYS A 508 -4.42 1.44 13.70
CA LYS A 508 -5.66 0.67 13.74
C LYS A 508 -6.85 1.61 13.57
N ILE A 509 -7.75 1.30 12.64
CA ILE A 509 -9.01 2.04 12.43
C ILE A 509 -9.79 2.12 13.77
N PRO A 510 -10.34 3.28 14.15
CA PRO A 510 -10.49 4.54 13.37
C PRO A 510 -9.28 5.50 13.40
N TRP A 511 -8.17 5.16 14.05
CA TRP A 511 -7.08 6.10 14.34
C TRP A 511 -6.20 6.45 13.12
N THR A 512 -5.62 7.66 13.15
CA THR A 512 -4.73 8.23 12.13
C THR A 512 -3.80 9.29 12.74
N GLY A 513 -2.90 9.87 11.95
CA GLY A 513 -1.84 10.77 12.42
C GLY A 513 -0.50 10.07 12.57
N LYS A 514 0.57 10.82 12.87
CA LYS A 514 1.96 10.30 12.83
C LYS A 514 2.28 9.31 13.95
N LYS A 515 1.48 9.34 15.02
CA LYS A 515 1.50 8.45 16.19
C LYS A 515 0.14 7.79 16.46
N CYS A 516 -0.81 7.85 15.52
CA CYS A 516 -2.20 7.39 15.71
C CYS A 516 -2.98 8.19 16.77
N GLU A 517 -2.63 9.47 16.90
CA GLU A 517 -3.18 10.43 17.86
C GLU A 517 -4.59 10.93 17.53
N ASN A 518 -5.00 10.92 16.26
CA ASN A 518 -6.28 11.46 15.79
C ASN A 518 -7.29 10.33 15.55
N LYS A 519 -8.54 10.50 15.97
CA LYS A 519 -9.66 9.59 15.65
C LYS A 519 -10.38 10.08 14.39
N ASN A 520 -10.58 9.23 13.38
CA ASN A 520 -11.55 9.52 12.31
C ASN A 520 -12.98 9.21 12.80
N GLY A 521 -13.94 10.02 12.37
CA GLY A 521 -15.34 9.62 12.41
C GLY A 521 -15.71 8.62 11.31
N ILE A 522 -16.82 7.89 11.49
CA ILE A 522 -17.36 7.01 10.45
C ILE A 522 -17.78 7.82 9.21
N GLY A 523 -17.55 7.26 8.02
CA GLY A 523 -17.78 7.92 6.74
C GLY A 523 -16.76 9.00 6.37
N TRP A 524 -15.72 9.26 7.17
CA TRP A 524 -14.70 10.27 6.84
C TRP A 524 -13.69 9.79 5.79
N ILE A 525 -13.41 8.48 5.74
CA ILE A 525 -12.42 7.86 4.86
C ILE A 525 -12.97 6.58 4.24
N TYR A 526 -12.51 6.24 3.03
CA TYR A 526 -12.93 5.04 2.28
C TYR A 526 -12.88 3.76 3.13
N ARG A 527 -11.81 3.52 3.89
CA ARG A 527 -11.64 2.31 4.72
C ARG A 527 -12.42 2.32 6.03
N TYR A 528 -13.17 3.37 6.35
CA TYR A 528 -14.09 3.42 7.49
C TYR A 528 -15.39 4.11 7.07
N PRO A 529 -16.14 3.48 6.14
CA PRO A 529 -17.36 4.04 5.55
C PRO A 529 -18.52 3.95 6.54
N ALA A 530 -19.55 4.76 6.33
CA ALA A 530 -20.82 4.65 7.03
C ALA A 530 -21.86 3.87 6.22
N LEU A 531 -22.96 3.47 6.85
CA LEU A 531 -24.09 2.84 6.14
C LEU A 531 -24.98 3.87 5.45
N SER A 532 -25.08 5.07 6.02
CA SER A 532 -25.90 6.18 5.50
C SER A 532 -25.47 7.52 6.13
N CYS A 533 -25.93 8.64 5.56
CA CYS A 533 -25.77 9.95 6.18
C CYS A 533 -26.38 10.01 7.59
N LYS A 534 -27.54 9.37 7.78
CA LYS A 534 -28.16 9.22 9.10
C LYS A 534 -27.29 8.43 10.08
N ASN A 535 -26.65 7.34 9.65
CA ASN A 535 -25.75 6.58 10.53
C ASN A 535 -24.57 7.42 11.04
N ILE A 536 -23.98 8.29 10.21
CA ILE A 536 -22.90 9.21 10.63
C ILE A 536 -23.43 10.21 11.68
N ARG A 537 -24.63 10.74 11.44
CA ARG A 537 -25.28 11.71 12.32
C ARG A 537 -25.65 11.10 13.67
N ASP A 538 -26.23 9.90 13.67
CA ASP A 538 -26.70 9.20 14.87
C ASP A 538 -25.56 8.76 15.80
N VAL A 539 -24.36 8.47 15.28
CA VAL A 539 -23.17 8.16 16.12
C VAL A 539 -22.37 9.40 16.55
N GLY A 540 -22.79 10.60 16.13
CA GLY A 540 -22.15 11.87 16.48
C GLY A 540 -20.88 12.21 15.68
N ASP A 541 -20.45 11.37 14.74
CA ASP A 541 -19.24 11.55 13.92
C ASP A 541 -19.43 12.57 12.76
N SER A 542 -20.39 13.49 12.84
CA SER A 542 -20.62 14.51 11.81
C SER A 542 -19.59 15.65 11.88
N LYS A 543 -19.02 15.99 10.73
CA LYS A 543 -18.13 17.15 10.49
C LYS A 543 -18.85 18.31 9.78
N GLY A 544 -20.19 18.33 9.79
CA GLY A 544 -21.02 19.29 9.06
C GLY A 544 -21.46 18.78 7.67
N ASP A 545 -22.01 19.68 6.84
CA ASP A 545 -22.52 19.35 5.51
C ASP A 545 -21.40 19.10 4.50
N GLY A 546 -21.57 18.15 3.57
CA GLY A 546 -20.59 17.90 2.49
C GLY A 546 -20.35 16.43 2.17
N GLU A 547 -19.13 16.13 1.71
CA GLU A 547 -18.74 14.79 1.25
C GLU A 547 -18.45 13.80 2.39
N TYR A 548 -19.06 12.62 2.30
CA TYR A 548 -18.78 11.45 3.13
C TYR A 548 -18.72 10.16 2.30
N TRP A 549 -18.13 9.11 2.85
CA TRP A 549 -18.04 7.77 2.26
C TRP A 549 -19.11 6.84 2.84
N ASN A 550 -20.01 6.34 2.00
CA ASN A 550 -21.02 5.36 2.41
C ASN A 550 -20.83 4.01 1.67
N ASP A 551 -21.06 2.91 2.37
CA ASP A 551 -21.27 1.56 1.83
C ASP A 551 -22.61 1.01 2.37
N PRO A 552 -23.75 1.39 1.77
CA PRO A 552 -25.07 0.93 2.22
C PRO A 552 -25.27 -0.58 2.10
N ALA A 553 -24.67 -1.19 1.08
CA ALA A 553 -24.77 -2.63 0.82
C ALA A 553 -23.81 -3.48 1.66
N LYS A 554 -22.90 -2.86 2.44
CA LYS A 554 -21.87 -3.52 3.27
C LYS A 554 -21.00 -4.49 2.45
N ASN A 555 -20.77 -4.16 1.18
CA ASN A 555 -20.15 -5.07 0.20
C ASN A 555 -18.66 -4.78 -0.06
N GLY A 556 -18.07 -3.83 0.67
CA GLY A 556 -16.67 -3.43 0.52
C GLY A 556 -16.43 -2.46 -0.64
N LYS A 557 -17.48 -1.84 -1.19
CA LYS A 557 -17.38 -0.82 -2.26
C LYS A 557 -17.99 0.52 -1.86
N PRO A 558 -17.38 1.25 -0.91
CA PRO A 558 -17.81 2.60 -0.56
C PRO A 558 -17.77 3.55 -1.75
N PHE A 559 -18.76 4.42 -1.85
CA PHE A 559 -18.78 5.55 -2.77
C PHE A 559 -18.96 6.86 -1.99
N LYS A 560 -18.54 7.97 -2.59
CA LYS A 560 -18.78 9.30 -2.01
C LYS A 560 -20.26 9.68 -2.16
N VAL A 561 -20.78 10.38 -1.17
CA VAL A 561 -22.10 11.01 -1.21
C VAL A 561 -22.03 12.43 -0.66
N TYR A 562 -23.01 13.26 -1.01
CA TYR A 562 -23.28 14.50 -0.29
C TYR A 562 -24.31 14.26 0.81
N CYS A 563 -23.94 14.59 2.05
CA CYS A 563 -24.82 14.58 3.21
C CYS A 563 -25.12 16.01 3.68
N ASP A 564 -26.38 16.29 3.97
CA ASP A 564 -26.82 17.41 4.80
C ASP A 564 -27.04 16.90 6.24
N MET A 565 -26.26 17.46 7.15
CA MET A 565 -26.11 17.09 8.55
C MET A 565 -26.60 18.18 9.50
N THR A 566 -26.99 19.35 8.98
CA THR A 566 -27.45 20.51 9.76
C THR A 566 -28.97 20.64 9.77
N THR A 567 -29.63 20.50 8.61
CA THR A 567 -31.04 20.87 8.43
C THR A 567 -32.00 19.84 9.02
N ASP A 568 -33.03 20.28 9.75
CA ASP A 568 -34.02 19.41 10.40
C ASP A 568 -33.35 18.30 11.25
N GLY A 569 -32.28 18.66 11.97
CA GLY A 569 -31.48 17.71 12.74
C GLY A 569 -30.52 16.84 11.91
N GLY A 570 -30.51 16.94 10.58
CA GLY A 570 -29.51 16.34 9.68
C GLY A 570 -29.71 14.86 9.35
N GLY A 571 -28.69 14.25 8.74
CA GLY A 571 -28.68 12.85 8.32
C GLY A 571 -29.20 12.60 6.90
N TRP A 572 -29.42 13.66 6.12
CA TRP A 572 -30.04 13.66 4.80
C TRP A 572 -29.03 13.30 3.69
N LEU A 573 -29.27 12.21 2.97
CA LEU A 573 -28.55 11.83 1.76
C LEU A 573 -29.16 12.51 0.53
N LEU A 574 -28.36 13.26 -0.24
CA LEU A 574 -28.79 13.85 -1.52
C LEU A 574 -28.90 12.78 -2.62
N ILE A 575 -30.10 12.60 -3.19
CA ILE A 575 -30.39 11.56 -4.22
C ILE A 575 -30.77 12.12 -5.59
N SER A 576 -31.14 13.40 -5.65
CA SER A 576 -31.45 14.12 -6.88
C SER A 576 -30.97 15.55 -6.73
N ASN A 577 -30.22 16.06 -7.69
CA ASN A 577 -29.66 17.41 -7.67
C ASN A 577 -29.68 17.99 -9.08
N ILE A 578 -30.66 18.85 -9.35
CA ILE A 578 -30.80 19.58 -10.61
C ILE A 578 -30.62 21.06 -10.34
N VAL A 579 -29.70 21.69 -11.06
CA VAL A 579 -29.36 23.12 -10.93
C VAL A 579 -29.33 23.75 -12.33
N LYS A 580 -29.95 24.92 -12.49
CA LYS A 580 -29.86 25.71 -13.73
C LYS A 580 -28.45 26.26 -13.89
N GLY A 581 -27.58 25.54 -14.59
CA GLY A 581 -26.31 26.05 -15.11
C GLY A 581 -26.50 26.97 -16.32
N ALA A 582 -25.43 27.21 -17.08
CA ALA A 582 -25.52 27.97 -18.34
C ALA A 582 -26.36 27.23 -19.41
N LEU A 583 -26.20 25.90 -19.52
CA LEU A 583 -26.92 25.04 -20.46
C LEU A 583 -28.43 24.90 -20.10
N PRO A 584 -29.26 24.39 -21.03
CA PRO A 584 -30.63 23.96 -20.71
C PRO A 584 -30.63 22.83 -19.67
N ILE A 585 -31.67 22.77 -18.82
CA ILE A 585 -31.83 21.68 -17.86
C ILE A 585 -32.20 20.39 -18.63
N GLN A 586 -31.43 19.34 -18.41
CA GLN A 586 -31.66 18.00 -18.95
C GLN A 586 -31.38 16.96 -17.86
N PRO A 587 -32.41 16.40 -17.19
CA PRO A 587 -32.26 15.38 -16.16
C PRO A 587 -31.53 14.14 -16.67
N SER A 588 -30.44 13.78 -16.00
CA SER A 588 -29.72 12.51 -16.20
C SER A 588 -30.35 11.46 -15.29
N LEU A 589 -31.22 10.62 -15.86
CA LEU A 589 -31.72 9.42 -15.18
C LEU A 589 -30.56 8.44 -14.97
N LYS A 590 -30.23 8.20 -13.71
CA LYS A 590 -29.22 7.25 -13.25
C LYS A 590 -29.85 5.87 -13.02
N GLY A 591 -29.14 4.83 -13.43
CA GLY A 591 -29.60 3.43 -13.40
C GLY A 591 -29.25 2.68 -12.12
N SER A 592 -28.24 3.17 -11.37
CA SER A 592 -27.76 2.62 -10.11
C SER A 592 -27.72 3.71 -9.02
N TYR A 593 -27.80 3.33 -7.75
CA TYR A 593 -27.87 4.29 -6.64
C TYR A 593 -26.50 4.81 -6.18
N ASP A 594 -25.39 4.17 -6.57
CA ASP A 594 -24.02 4.67 -6.35
C ASP A 594 -23.69 5.88 -7.25
N GLU A 595 -24.41 6.07 -8.35
CA GLU A 595 -24.34 7.24 -9.22
C GLU A 595 -24.75 8.55 -8.53
N VAL A 596 -25.30 8.54 -7.31
CA VAL A 596 -25.44 9.77 -6.49
C VAL A 596 -24.08 10.37 -6.11
N SER A 597 -22.99 9.62 -6.23
CA SER A 597 -21.62 10.15 -6.17
C SER A 597 -21.35 11.24 -7.24
N LEU A 598 -22.13 11.27 -8.32
CA LEU A 598 -22.10 12.29 -9.36
C LEU A 598 -22.92 13.55 -9.02
N TYR A 599 -23.28 13.77 -7.75
CA TYR A 599 -24.12 14.92 -7.33
C TYR A 599 -23.61 16.29 -7.81
N ASN A 600 -22.30 16.44 -8.04
CA ASN A 600 -21.69 17.67 -8.57
C ASN A 600 -22.02 17.94 -10.06
N GLU A 601 -22.56 16.98 -10.82
CA GLU A 601 -22.98 17.20 -12.23
C GLU A 601 -24.16 18.17 -12.35
N GLY A 602 -24.93 18.37 -11.28
CA GLY A 602 -26.04 19.34 -11.24
C GLY A 602 -27.22 18.99 -12.15
N ASN A 603 -27.34 17.73 -12.57
CA ASN A 603 -28.45 17.24 -13.38
C ASN A 603 -28.99 15.85 -12.97
N ILE A 604 -28.55 15.28 -11.85
CA ILE A 604 -28.78 13.86 -11.53
C ILE A 604 -30.18 13.59 -10.97
N VAL A 605 -30.78 12.45 -11.37
CA VAL A 605 -32.00 11.89 -10.77
C VAL A 605 -31.91 10.36 -10.80
N LEU A 606 -32.17 9.67 -9.69
CA LEU A 606 -32.30 8.20 -9.71
C LEU A 606 -33.59 7.74 -10.45
N ASN A 607 -33.51 6.64 -11.19
CA ASN A 607 -34.69 5.98 -11.76
C ASN A 607 -35.44 5.12 -10.71
N ARG A 608 -36.55 4.48 -11.09
CA ARG A 608 -37.37 3.66 -10.17
C ARG A 608 -36.58 2.49 -9.57
N SER A 609 -35.75 1.84 -10.37
CA SER A 609 -34.95 0.67 -9.94
C SER A 609 -33.88 1.07 -8.92
N ALA A 610 -33.09 2.10 -9.21
CA ALA A 610 -32.07 2.63 -8.32
C ALA A 610 -32.68 3.12 -6.99
N MET A 611 -33.85 3.77 -7.04
CA MET A 611 -34.59 4.17 -5.85
C MET A 611 -35.06 3.00 -4.98
N LYS A 612 -35.54 1.92 -5.61
CA LYS A 612 -35.98 0.71 -4.91
C LYS A 612 -34.81 -0.04 -4.28
N GLU A 613 -33.67 -0.12 -4.97
CA GLU A 613 -32.43 -0.67 -4.44
C GLU A 613 -31.87 0.18 -3.28
N LEU A 614 -31.83 1.51 -3.42
CA LEU A 614 -31.42 2.43 -2.36
C LEU A 614 -32.30 2.27 -1.10
N ARG A 615 -33.63 2.17 -1.25
CA ARG A 615 -34.55 1.95 -0.13
C ARG A 615 -34.30 0.60 0.56
N SER A 616 -33.87 -0.42 -0.20
CA SER A 616 -33.55 -1.75 0.33
C SER A 616 -32.24 -1.77 1.13
N ASN A 617 -31.25 -0.99 0.71
CA ASN A 617 -29.92 -0.94 1.36
C ASN A 617 -29.83 0.10 2.50
N VAL A 618 -30.46 1.28 2.35
CA VAL A 618 -30.41 2.38 3.33
C VAL A 618 -31.58 2.36 4.31
N SER A 619 -32.73 1.79 3.94
CA SER A 619 -33.95 1.77 4.76
C SER A 619 -34.48 3.15 5.19
N PHE A 620 -34.24 4.20 4.39
CA PHE A 620 -34.69 5.57 4.65
C PHE A 620 -36.22 5.68 4.82
N THR A 621 -36.70 6.37 5.85
CA THR A 621 -38.13 6.51 6.20
C THR A 621 -38.67 7.91 5.95
N GLN A 622 -37.86 8.86 5.48
CA GLN A 622 -38.31 10.18 5.05
C GLN A 622 -37.75 10.60 3.70
N LEU A 623 -38.51 11.43 3.00
CA LEU A 623 -38.11 12.21 1.83
C LEU A 623 -38.21 13.70 2.13
N ARG A 624 -37.25 14.47 1.64
CA ARG A 624 -37.28 15.94 1.69
C ARG A 624 -37.14 16.52 0.28
N PHE A 625 -38.12 17.33 -0.10
CA PHE A 625 -38.21 17.99 -1.40
C PHE A 625 -37.89 19.47 -1.22
N PHE A 626 -36.87 19.95 -1.92
CA PHE A 626 -36.39 21.33 -1.83
C PHE A 626 -36.15 21.92 -3.22
N CYS A 627 -36.94 22.93 -3.62
CA CYS A 627 -36.68 23.70 -4.83
C CYS A 627 -36.77 25.21 -4.55
N SER A 628 -36.02 25.99 -5.33
CA SER A 628 -36.06 27.45 -5.26
C SER A 628 -35.60 28.09 -6.57
N LYS A 629 -36.06 29.33 -6.81
CA LYS A 629 -35.68 30.18 -7.95
C LYS A 629 -35.23 31.55 -7.41
N GLN A 630 -34.20 32.15 -8.01
CA GLN A 630 -33.63 33.44 -7.56
C GLN A 630 -34.64 34.61 -7.47
N GLN A 631 -35.78 34.53 -8.16
CA GLN A 631 -36.85 35.53 -8.16
C GLN A 631 -38.22 34.89 -7.91
N GLY A 632 -38.26 33.72 -7.26
CA GLY A 632 -39.48 32.97 -6.96
C GLY A 632 -39.62 32.64 -5.48
N ARG A 633 -40.66 31.86 -5.15
CA ARG A 633 -40.82 31.28 -3.82
C ARG A 633 -39.98 30.00 -3.70
N THR A 634 -39.69 29.62 -2.46
CA THR A 634 -39.00 28.38 -2.08
C THR A 634 -40.04 27.38 -1.61
N PHE A 635 -40.07 26.21 -2.25
CA PHE A 635 -40.84 25.06 -1.76
C PHE A 635 -39.89 24.10 -1.05
N HIS A 636 -40.08 23.92 0.25
CA HIS A 636 -39.25 23.07 1.09
C HIS A 636 -40.09 22.28 2.09
N VAL A 637 -40.27 20.99 1.84
CA VAL A 637 -41.08 20.10 2.68
C VAL A 637 -40.38 18.79 2.98
N THR A 638 -40.70 18.19 4.12
CA THR A 638 -40.27 16.83 4.49
C THR A 638 -41.47 15.95 4.83
N THR A 639 -41.41 14.67 4.48
CA THR A 639 -42.50 13.73 4.74
C THR A 639 -42.61 13.42 6.23
N THR A 640 -43.84 13.30 6.73
CA THR A 640 -44.11 12.98 8.14
C THR A 640 -43.60 11.58 8.52
N ALA A 641 -43.05 11.42 9.72
CA ALA A 641 -42.53 10.14 10.22
C ALA A 641 -43.67 9.22 10.74
N ASN A 642 -44.64 8.92 9.87
CA ASN A 642 -45.87 8.17 10.16
C ASN A 642 -46.35 7.41 8.90
N SER A 643 -47.50 6.74 8.98
CA SER A 643 -48.06 5.95 7.86
C SER A 643 -48.39 6.76 6.61
N THR A 644 -48.82 8.02 6.73
CA THR A 644 -49.11 8.89 5.57
C THR A 644 -47.84 9.32 4.85
N GLY A 645 -46.76 9.63 5.58
CA GLY A 645 -45.45 9.94 4.99
C GLY A 645 -44.72 8.70 4.46
N GLU A 646 -44.83 7.54 5.12
CA GLU A 646 -44.31 6.27 4.58
C GLU A 646 -45.01 5.92 3.26
N ALA A 647 -46.31 6.21 3.08
CA ALA A 647 -46.97 6.04 1.78
C ALA A 647 -46.34 6.90 0.66
N VAL A 648 -45.79 8.08 1.00
CA VAL A 648 -45.00 8.93 0.08
C VAL A 648 -43.63 8.30 -0.21
N VAL A 649 -42.96 7.76 0.80
CA VAL A 649 -41.70 7.00 0.63
C VAL A 649 -41.90 5.79 -0.28
N GLN A 650 -42.93 4.97 -0.02
CA GLN A 650 -43.30 3.80 -0.84
C GLN A 650 -43.55 4.16 -2.31
N TYR A 651 -44.24 5.28 -2.56
CA TYR A 651 -44.53 5.74 -3.91
C TYR A 651 -43.28 6.24 -4.64
N PHE A 652 -42.50 7.14 -4.04
CA PHE A 652 -41.30 7.69 -4.69
C PHE A 652 -40.13 6.71 -4.73
N SER A 653 -40.07 5.71 -3.84
CA SER A 653 -39.12 4.61 -3.91
C SER A 653 -39.55 3.48 -4.87
N GLY A 654 -40.64 3.66 -5.63
CA GLY A 654 -41.09 2.70 -6.64
C GLY A 654 -41.64 1.37 -6.10
N GLN A 655 -41.88 1.25 -4.79
CA GLN A 655 -42.46 0.07 -4.16
C GLN A 655 -43.96 -0.05 -4.47
N THR A 656 -44.67 1.07 -4.56
CA THR A 656 -46.07 1.14 -5.03
C THR A 656 -46.27 2.18 -6.13
N ASP A 657 -47.32 2.00 -6.91
CA ASP A 657 -47.81 2.95 -7.92
C ASP A 657 -49.13 3.63 -7.50
N ALA A 658 -49.68 3.26 -6.34
CA ALA A 658 -50.81 3.96 -5.73
C ALA A 658 -50.37 5.36 -5.26
N ARG A 659 -51.05 6.42 -5.75
CA ARG A 659 -50.76 7.80 -5.36
C ARG A 659 -51.18 8.06 -3.89
N PRO A 660 -50.26 8.48 -3.01
CA PRO A 660 -50.54 8.79 -1.62
C PRO A 660 -51.25 10.15 -1.48
N ASP A 661 -51.93 10.36 -0.35
CA ASP A 661 -52.57 11.63 -0.05
C ASP A 661 -51.53 12.73 0.23
N ALA A 662 -51.85 13.97 -0.12
CA ALA A 662 -50.98 15.13 0.05
C ALA A 662 -51.11 15.76 1.44
N CYS A 663 -52.33 16.14 1.86
CA CYS A 663 -52.54 16.70 3.19
C CYS A 663 -52.21 15.68 4.29
N GLY A 664 -51.40 16.10 5.25
CA GLY A 664 -51.02 15.27 6.41
C GLY A 664 -49.93 14.22 6.12
N SER A 665 -49.32 14.24 4.94
CA SER A 665 -48.15 13.38 4.62
C SER A 665 -46.80 14.11 4.69
N PHE A 666 -46.81 15.43 4.93
CA PHE A 666 -45.63 16.28 4.96
C PHE A 666 -45.79 17.44 5.96
N VAL A 667 -44.64 18.02 6.34
CA VAL A 667 -44.53 19.28 7.06
C VAL A 667 -43.68 20.27 6.25
N ARG A 668 -43.93 21.57 6.46
CA ARG A 668 -43.17 22.67 5.86
C ARG A 668 -41.88 22.90 6.67
N MET A 669 -40.77 23.21 5.99
CA MET A 669 -39.55 23.69 6.65
C MET A 669 -39.65 25.18 6.99
N GLU A 670 -38.75 25.67 7.85
CA GLU A 670 -38.73 27.06 8.32
C GLU A 670 -38.54 28.09 7.18
N ASP A 671 -37.86 27.70 6.10
CA ASP A 671 -37.61 28.52 4.90
C ASP A 671 -38.66 28.34 3.77
N ASP A 672 -39.69 27.50 3.98
CA ASP A 672 -40.77 27.31 3.02
C ASP A 672 -41.73 28.49 3.00
N ASN A 673 -41.59 29.36 2.01
CA ASN A 673 -42.53 30.46 1.74
C ASN A 673 -43.49 30.16 0.57
N SER A 674 -43.53 28.90 0.10
CA SER A 674 -44.35 28.48 -1.04
C SER A 674 -45.86 28.62 -0.83
N ALA A 675 -46.58 28.75 -1.94
CA ALA A 675 -48.04 28.76 -1.99
C ALA A 675 -48.60 27.33 -2.11
N MET A 676 -47.96 26.44 -2.88
CA MET A 676 -48.43 25.07 -3.08
C MET A 676 -48.53 24.27 -1.77
N SER A 677 -47.60 24.47 -0.82
CA SER A 677 -47.58 23.77 0.46
C SER A 677 -48.81 24.08 1.32
N GLN A 678 -49.45 25.23 1.10
CA GLN A 678 -50.62 25.71 1.83
C GLN A 678 -51.94 25.13 1.29
N VAL A 679 -51.94 24.67 0.03
CA VAL A 679 -53.13 24.18 -0.69
C VAL A 679 -53.05 22.68 -1.01
N CYS A 680 -52.58 21.86 -0.07
CA CYS A 680 -52.44 20.40 -0.24
C CYS A 680 -53.71 19.70 -0.78
N LYS A 681 -54.91 20.19 -0.45
CA LYS A 681 -56.19 19.66 -0.97
C LYS A 681 -56.34 19.85 -2.48
N GLU A 682 -55.70 20.87 -3.05
CA GLU A 682 -55.69 21.16 -4.49
C GLU A 682 -54.65 20.33 -5.28
N TRP A 683 -53.92 19.41 -4.64
CA TRP A 683 -52.86 18.66 -5.32
C TRP A 683 -53.39 17.52 -6.20
N GLY A 684 -52.85 17.42 -7.41
CA GLY A 684 -53.12 16.37 -8.39
C GLY A 684 -54.50 16.47 -9.03
N GLY A 685 -54.66 15.87 -10.22
CA GLY A 685 -55.93 15.82 -10.94
C GLY A 685 -56.49 14.41 -11.19
N ASN A 686 -57.74 14.41 -11.64
CA ASN A 686 -58.39 13.34 -12.40
C ASN A 686 -58.67 13.81 -13.86
N SER A 687 -59.47 13.06 -14.63
CA SER A 687 -59.81 13.40 -16.03
C SER A 687 -60.82 14.54 -16.20
N THR A 688 -61.35 15.11 -15.10
CA THR A 688 -62.29 16.23 -15.12
C THR A 688 -61.68 17.49 -14.48
N ASN A 689 -60.35 17.55 -14.38
CA ASN A 689 -59.57 18.61 -13.73
C ASN A 689 -59.98 18.92 -12.28
N THR A 690 -60.71 18.02 -11.60
CA THR A 690 -61.03 18.21 -10.18
C THR A 690 -59.85 17.73 -9.33
N PHE A 691 -59.56 18.50 -8.27
CA PHE A 691 -58.46 18.22 -7.37
C PHE A 691 -58.62 16.89 -6.65
N THR A 692 -57.50 16.20 -6.37
CA THR A 692 -57.52 14.83 -5.83
C THR A 692 -56.85 14.67 -4.47
N ASN A 693 -56.23 15.71 -3.90
CA ASN A 693 -55.39 15.63 -2.71
C ASN A 693 -54.26 14.57 -2.87
N LYS A 694 -53.61 14.48 -4.04
CA LYS A 694 -52.61 13.44 -4.35
C LYS A 694 -51.24 14.00 -4.75
N TRP A 695 -50.18 13.31 -4.33
CA TRP A 695 -48.85 13.44 -4.91
C TRP A 695 -48.80 12.83 -6.32
N GLY A 696 -48.01 13.43 -7.22
CA GLY A 696 -47.82 12.96 -8.60
C GLY A 696 -49.02 13.20 -9.52
N ASP A 697 -48.76 13.41 -10.81
CA ASP A 697 -49.82 13.43 -11.82
C ASP A 697 -50.29 12.01 -12.22
N ARG A 698 -51.37 11.92 -13.00
CA ARG A 698 -51.96 10.69 -13.53
C ARG A 698 -51.11 10.03 -14.65
N THR A 699 -50.05 10.68 -15.13
CA THR A 699 -49.17 10.12 -16.17
C THR A 699 -48.56 8.79 -15.74
N GLN A 700 -48.80 7.72 -16.50
CA GLN A 700 -48.21 6.38 -16.27
C GLN A 700 -46.70 6.30 -16.59
N ASP A 701 -46.04 7.45 -16.79
CA ASP A 701 -44.60 7.57 -17.03
C ASP A 701 -43.84 7.45 -15.69
N TYR A 702 -43.93 6.26 -15.12
CA TYR A 702 -43.59 5.93 -13.74
C TYR A 702 -42.12 6.17 -13.37
N GLU A 703 -41.21 6.19 -14.35
CA GLU A 703 -39.78 6.48 -14.17
C GLU A 703 -39.51 7.98 -13.94
N LYS A 704 -40.42 8.86 -14.34
CA LYS A 704 -40.22 10.32 -14.24
C LYS A 704 -40.77 10.93 -12.96
N ARG A 705 -41.38 10.12 -12.07
CA ARG A 705 -42.12 10.61 -10.88
C ARG A 705 -41.32 11.56 -9.99
N LEU A 706 -40.00 11.38 -9.88
CA LEU A 706 -39.11 12.21 -9.05
C LEU A 706 -38.82 13.62 -9.62
N TYR A 707 -39.18 13.91 -10.87
CA TYR A 707 -38.87 15.21 -11.49
C TYR A 707 -40.02 15.80 -12.30
N ARG A 708 -40.90 14.97 -12.86
CA ARG A 708 -42.08 15.38 -13.61
C ARG A 708 -43.32 15.39 -12.71
N GLN A 709 -43.85 16.58 -12.44
CA GLN A 709 -45.14 16.78 -11.76
C GLN A 709 -45.21 16.11 -10.38
N VAL A 710 -44.13 16.20 -9.59
CA VAL A 710 -44.06 15.70 -8.19
C VAL A 710 -45.22 16.28 -7.38
N VAL A 711 -45.44 17.59 -7.56
CA VAL A 711 -46.58 18.35 -7.06
C VAL A 711 -47.22 19.10 -8.23
N LEU A 712 -48.56 19.11 -8.28
CA LEU A 712 -49.34 19.72 -9.34
C LEU A 712 -50.58 20.42 -8.76
N VAL A 713 -50.59 21.75 -8.69
CA VAL A 713 -51.79 22.56 -8.47
C VAL A 713 -52.17 23.22 -9.79
N TRP A 714 -53.25 22.74 -10.42
CA TRP A 714 -53.64 23.06 -11.79
C TRP A 714 -53.58 24.56 -12.13
N SER A 715 -52.74 24.91 -13.11
CA SER A 715 -52.57 26.28 -13.64
C SER A 715 -52.14 27.32 -12.61
N LYS A 716 -51.66 26.92 -11.43
CA LYS A 716 -51.18 27.82 -10.36
C LYS A 716 -49.71 27.58 -10.00
N TYR A 717 -49.41 26.39 -9.47
CA TYR A 717 -48.12 26.11 -8.80
C TYR A 717 -47.72 24.66 -9.02
N HIS A 718 -46.54 24.41 -9.58
CA HIS A 718 -46.04 23.06 -9.81
C HIS A 718 -44.61 22.84 -9.28
N TRP A 719 -44.28 21.58 -9.03
CA TRP A 719 -42.90 21.07 -9.13
C TRP A 719 -42.81 20.30 -10.45
N LEU A 720 -42.25 20.92 -11.48
CA LEU A 720 -42.14 20.33 -12.81
C LEU A 720 -40.77 20.58 -13.43
N LEU A 721 -40.15 19.50 -13.91
CA LEU A 721 -39.03 19.53 -14.83
C LEU A 721 -39.42 18.79 -16.11
N SER A 722 -39.80 19.52 -17.16
CA SER A 722 -40.12 18.98 -18.48
C SER A 722 -39.25 19.65 -19.55
N PRO A 723 -38.09 19.06 -19.88
CA PRO A 723 -37.24 19.57 -20.97
C PRO A 723 -37.94 19.56 -22.33
N GLU A 724 -38.90 18.65 -22.53
CA GLU A 724 -39.63 18.50 -23.79
C GLU A 724 -40.53 19.71 -24.07
N SER A 725 -41.14 20.28 -23.02
CA SER A 725 -41.93 21.51 -23.08
C SER A 725 -41.16 22.77 -22.70
N LYS A 726 -39.87 22.63 -22.34
CA LYS A 726 -38.99 23.67 -21.76
C LYS A 726 -39.52 24.31 -20.46
N ARG A 727 -40.42 23.63 -19.75
CA ARG A 727 -41.03 24.10 -18.49
C ARG A 727 -40.26 23.58 -17.29
N PHE A 728 -39.78 24.50 -16.46
CA PHE A 728 -39.00 24.23 -15.26
C PHE A 728 -39.56 25.08 -14.12
N GLU A 729 -40.44 24.48 -13.33
CA GLU A 729 -41.36 25.16 -12.42
C GLU A 729 -41.10 24.75 -10.97
N CYS A 730 -41.15 25.75 -10.09
CA CYS A 730 -41.00 25.60 -8.64
C CYS A 730 -41.90 26.65 -8.01
N ASP A 731 -43.05 26.20 -7.50
CA ASP A 731 -44.10 27.03 -6.91
C ASP A 731 -44.67 28.13 -7.83
N ASP A 732 -44.59 27.87 -9.13
CA ASP A 732 -45.10 28.74 -10.19
C ASP A 732 -45.67 27.92 -11.37
N TYR A 733 -46.21 28.63 -12.36
CA TYR A 733 -46.75 28.09 -13.60
C TYR A 733 -46.23 28.93 -14.77
N ASN A 734 -45.56 28.28 -15.73
CA ASN A 734 -44.79 28.91 -16.83
C ASN A 734 -43.79 29.98 -16.39
N GLY A 735 -43.37 30.00 -15.12
CA GLY A 735 -42.37 30.93 -14.60
C GLY A 735 -40.97 30.60 -15.13
N ASN A 736 -40.23 31.63 -15.54
CA ASN A 736 -38.84 31.48 -16.00
C ASN A 736 -37.93 30.91 -14.89
N VAL A 737 -36.74 30.43 -15.28
CA VAL A 737 -35.69 29.96 -14.36
C VAL A 737 -34.36 30.65 -14.63
N SER A 738 -33.91 31.44 -13.65
CA SER A 738 -32.58 32.07 -13.64
C SER A 738 -31.49 31.05 -13.28
N THR A 739 -30.25 31.34 -13.70
CA THR A 739 -29.06 30.56 -13.32
C THR A 739 -28.97 30.41 -11.79
N GLY A 740 -28.69 29.20 -11.31
CA GLY A 740 -28.63 28.89 -9.87
C GLY A 740 -29.98 28.47 -9.24
N GLY A 741 -31.12 28.62 -9.94
CA GLY A 741 -32.37 27.96 -9.51
C GLY A 741 -32.21 26.43 -9.51
N PHE A 742 -32.80 25.74 -8.52
CA PHE A 742 -32.53 24.32 -8.28
C PHE A 742 -33.75 23.53 -7.82
N TRP A 743 -33.65 22.20 -7.96
CA TRP A 743 -34.55 21.18 -7.45
C TRP A 743 -33.71 20.04 -6.88
N LYS A 744 -33.92 19.71 -5.61
CA LYS A 744 -33.15 18.72 -4.86
C LYS A 744 -34.08 17.80 -4.08
N ILE A 745 -33.74 16.52 -4.05
CA ILE A 745 -34.46 15.54 -3.23
C ILE A 745 -33.44 14.82 -2.36
N TYR A 746 -33.77 14.69 -1.09
CA TYR A 746 -32.97 13.99 -0.10
C TYR A 746 -33.78 12.86 0.57
N VAL A 747 -33.07 11.85 1.07
CA VAL A 747 -33.63 10.75 1.88
C VAL A 747 -32.99 10.70 3.26
N ARG A 748 -33.72 10.19 4.26
CA ARG A 748 -33.20 9.94 5.61
C ARG A 748 -33.81 8.70 6.24
#